data_AF-A0A357GUC1-F1
#
_entry.id   AF-A0A357GUC1-F1
#
_cell.length_a   1.000
_cell.length_b   1.000
_cell.length_c   1.000
_cell.angle_alpha   90.00
_cell.angle_beta   90.00
_cell.angle_gamma   90.00
#
_symmetry.space_group_name_H-M   'P 1'
#
loop_
_entity.id
_entity.type
_entity.pdbx_description
1 polymer ?
#
loop_
_entity_poly.entity_id
_entity_poly.type
_entity_poly.pdbx_seq_one_letter_code
_entity_poly.pdbx_strand_id
1 'polypeptide(L)'
;MSENITFFAKTNFRNQNVKFGIKTSDRQRHMYVIGKTGMGKTTLLENIVMQDIANGHGVAYIDPHGDTAEKLIKAIPAHRINDVVYFNPADTEFPIAFNILESVSEDKKHLVASGMMGVFKKIWPDVWSARMEYILSNALLALLDYPGSTMMGVNRMMSDKKYRQRVYEKIKDPVVKGFWIDEFETWEDRFRKEAVAAIQNKVGQFLSSFLIRNIVGQTKSTINMREIMDNNKILIVNLSKGRIGEDAMRLLGGMIVTKIQLAAMERVDMPEEERKNFYLTVDEFQNFVTESFANILSEARKYRLNLLVAHQYISQLETDTSSVVKDAIFGNVGTIVAFRVGAEDAEFLEKEFEPVFMLNDIVNLPKFSIYLKLMIDGIAGNAFSATALPPIDITGTTENAQKVIKISRERYAKNRQEIEEKIARWTGMLTKESIPANNVRKEIHLKRSEVENFVKPSMRKEATESPVVKRETISKDIYKNENLRNNFSDNKPAKESMGRDVIAKSEESPKNDFPNDANASTVGQSLPEIKSPENIGWESIHPVGFERNDNLSEKNEDKAEEPPAKIEKEKVLFNSECDTCGVEIQIPFKPDGERPTFCKDCLKDYQRAIARVQNEENENKRRISGNSGDAASNGADVKKEDSYRPNFSGKIETEQRVYQPKERPLSLSQTTFMAPRKIKNMSAGRELSKLKEIIEKNNQSK
;
A
#
# COMPACT_ATOMS: atom_id res chain seq x y z
N MET A 1 -21.25 26.59 0.26
CA MET A 1 -19.79 26.82 0.06
C MET A 1 -19.49 26.52 -1.39
N SER A 2 -18.54 27.21 -2.03
CA SER A 2 -18.00 26.76 -3.32
C SER A 2 -17.25 25.45 -3.11
N GLU A 3 -17.58 24.41 -3.87
CA GLU A 3 -16.85 23.14 -3.79
C GLU A 3 -15.42 23.33 -4.34
N ASN A 4 -14.41 22.98 -3.54
CA ASN A 4 -13.04 23.03 -4.00
C ASN A 4 -12.81 21.95 -5.08
N ILE A 5 -12.20 22.36 -6.18
CA ILE A 5 -11.86 21.51 -7.32
C ILE A 5 -10.34 21.32 -7.32
N THR A 6 -9.87 20.06 -7.26
CA THR A 6 -8.45 19.74 -7.46
C THR A 6 -8.22 19.51 -8.95
N PHE A 7 -7.50 20.42 -9.62
CA PHE A 7 -7.25 20.36 -11.06
C PHE A 7 -6.13 19.37 -11.39
N PHE A 8 -6.29 18.53 -12.40
CA PHE A 8 -5.26 17.53 -12.75
C PHE A 8 -5.05 17.33 -14.25
N ALA A 9 -5.94 17.85 -15.09
CA ALA A 9 -5.86 17.71 -16.53
C ALA A 9 -6.50 18.90 -17.27
N LYS A 10 -6.33 18.91 -18.59
CA LYS A 10 -7.00 19.81 -19.54
C LYS A 10 -7.69 19.00 -20.64
N THR A 11 -8.90 19.40 -21.02
CA THR A 11 -9.57 18.90 -22.23
C THR A 11 -9.38 19.91 -23.37
N ASN A 12 -9.57 19.47 -24.61
CA ASN A 12 -9.43 20.25 -25.84
C ASN A 12 -10.78 20.48 -26.56
N PHE A 13 -11.90 20.35 -25.84
CA PHE A 13 -13.25 20.43 -26.40
C PHE A 13 -13.45 21.67 -27.28
N ARG A 14 -13.90 21.45 -28.53
CA ARG A 14 -14.07 22.50 -29.57
C ARG A 14 -12.84 23.41 -29.74
N ASN A 15 -11.64 22.81 -29.69
CA ASN A 15 -10.31 23.46 -29.73
C ASN A 15 -9.99 24.41 -28.56
N GLN A 16 -10.83 24.46 -27.51
CA GLN A 16 -10.56 25.24 -26.30
C GLN A 16 -9.83 24.36 -25.26
N ASN A 17 -8.65 24.81 -24.81
CA ASN A 17 -7.87 24.11 -23.79
C ASN A 17 -8.39 24.46 -22.38
N VAL A 18 -9.46 23.79 -21.94
CA VAL A 18 -10.09 24.03 -20.64
C VAL A 18 -9.45 23.14 -19.57
N LYS A 19 -8.89 23.75 -18.51
CA LYS A 19 -8.44 23.03 -17.31
C LYS A 19 -9.66 22.51 -16.54
N PHE A 20 -9.60 21.26 -16.09
CA PHE A 20 -10.63 20.68 -15.22
C PHE A 20 -10.01 19.88 -14.07
N GLY A 21 -10.86 19.47 -13.14
CA GLY A 21 -10.49 18.72 -11.96
C GLY A 21 -11.65 17.89 -11.44
N ILE A 22 -11.51 17.44 -10.19
CA ILE A 22 -12.52 16.67 -9.46
C ILE A 22 -12.87 17.39 -8.16
N LYS A 23 -14.13 17.32 -7.74
CA LYS A 23 -14.63 18.00 -6.53
C LYS A 23 -14.20 17.29 -5.25
N THR A 24 -14.08 18.03 -4.15
CA THR A 24 -13.85 17.48 -2.78
C THR A 24 -14.88 16.41 -2.38
N SER A 25 -16.12 16.53 -2.85
CA SER A 25 -17.22 15.59 -2.68
C SER A 25 -16.97 14.28 -3.43
N ASP A 26 -16.71 14.36 -4.73
CA ASP A 26 -16.47 13.20 -5.62
C ASP A 26 -15.23 12.38 -5.24
N ARG A 27 -14.15 13.05 -4.79
CA ARG A 27 -12.92 12.37 -4.32
C ARG A 27 -13.11 11.46 -3.10
N GLN A 28 -14.24 11.56 -2.40
CA GLN A 28 -14.59 10.65 -1.30
C GLN A 28 -15.04 9.26 -1.79
N ARG A 29 -15.12 9.06 -3.10
CA ARG A 29 -15.24 7.73 -3.74
C ARG A 29 -13.92 7.23 -4.33
N HIS A 30 -12.79 7.79 -3.90
CA HIS A 30 -11.44 7.38 -4.32
C HIS A 30 -11.14 7.62 -5.81
N MET A 31 -9.87 7.51 -6.17
CA MET A 31 -9.35 7.71 -7.51
C MET A 31 -8.35 6.61 -7.88
N TYR A 32 -8.43 6.12 -9.10
CA TYR A 32 -7.61 5.03 -9.63
C TYR A 32 -6.78 5.51 -10.84
N VAL A 33 -5.47 5.22 -10.85
CA VAL A 33 -4.55 5.67 -11.91
C VAL A 33 -3.68 4.52 -12.41
N ILE A 34 -3.91 4.08 -13.65
CA ILE A 34 -3.11 3.02 -14.30
C ILE A 34 -2.32 3.55 -15.50
N GLY A 35 -1.17 2.95 -15.77
CA GLY A 35 -0.31 3.31 -16.89
C GLY A 35 1.11 2.78 -16.81
N LYS A 36 1.68 2.48 -17.98
CA LYS A 36 3.09 2.12 -18.14
C LYS A 36 4.04 3.21 -17.60
N THR A 37 5.26 2.80 -17.26
CA THR A 37 6.32 3.67 -16.76
C THR A 37 6.57 4.87 -17.68
N GLY A 38 6.77 6.05 -17.10
CA GLY A 38 7.10 7.28 -17.83
C GLY A 38 5.94 7.95 -18.57
N MET A 39 4.72 7.40 -18.55
CA MET A 39 3.58 7.98 -19.30
C MET A 39 2.99 9.25 -18.68
N GLY A 40 3.20 9.49 -17.38
CA GLY A 40 2.74 10.69 -16.67
C GLY A 40 2.10 10.45 -15.29
N LYS A 41 1.88 9.19 -14.87
CA LYS A 41 1.23 8.82 -13.59
C LYS A 41 1.67 9.71 -12.43
N THR A 42 2.93 9.60 -12.05
CA THR A 42 3.53 10.28 -10.89
C THR A 42 3.39 11.80 -10.96
N THR A 43 3.49 12.40 -12.16
CA THR A 43 3.24 13.84 -12.38
C THR A 43 1.79 14.26 -12.13
N LEU A 44 0.82 13.38 -12.42
CA LEU A 44 -0.57 13.59 -12.06
C LEU A 44 -0.80 13.46 -10.54
N LEU A 45 -0.12 12.51 -9.86
CA LEU A 45 -0.17 12.39 -8.40
C LEU A 45 0.41 13.64 -7.72
N GLU A 46 1.58 14.09 -8.16
CA GLU A 46 2.26 15.31 -7.69
C GLU A 46 1.34 16.55 -7.74
N ASN A 47 0.69 16.77 -8.88
CA ASN A 47 -0.19 17.92 -9.08
C ASN A 47 -1.37 17.91 -8.10
N ILE A 48 -2.00 16.75 -7.89
CA ILE A 48 -3.12 16.58 -6.98
C ILE A 48 -2.68 16.80 -5.53
N VAL A 49 -1.63 16.09 -5.09
CA VAL A 49 -1.10 16.15 -3.72
C VAL A 49 -0.62 17.57 -3.36
N MET A 50 0.03 18.29 -4.28
CA MET A 50 0.49 19.65 -4.00
C MET A 50 -0.64 20.68 -3.91
N GLN A 51 -1.74 20.50 -4.67
CA GLN A 51 -2.94 21.32 -4.48
C GLN A 51 -3.63 21.02 -3.15
N ASP A 52 -3.69 19.77 -2.72
CA ASP A 52 -4.26 19.41 -1.41
C ASP A 52 -3.45 20.02 -0.26
N ILE A 53 -2.11 19.99 -0.38
CA ILE A 53 -1.18 20.65 0.54
C ILE A 53 -1.41 22.17 0.55
N ALA A 54 -1.53 22.80 -0.62
CA ALA A 54 -1.78 24.24 -0.74
C ALA A 54 -3.16 24.67 -0.20
N ASN A 55 -4.18 23.80 -0.35
CA ASN A 55 -5.55 24.02 0.12
C ASN A 55 -5.75 23.71 1.62
N GLY A 56 -4.69 23.45 2.38
CA GLY A 56 -4.77 23.20 3.83
C GLY A 56 -5.33 21.82 4.20
N HIS A 57 -5.41 20.87 3.28
CA HIS A 57 -5.86 19.51 3.55
C HIS A 57 -4.76 18.67 4.23
N GLY A 58 -5.19 17.61 4.92
CA GLY A 58 -4.31 16.56 5.42
C GLY A 58 -4.05 15.52 4.34
N VAL A 59 -2.80 15.11 4.19
CA VAL A 59 -2.37 14.17 3.15
C VAL A 59 -1.39 13.14 3.69
N ALA A 60 -1.38 11.95 3.08
CA ALA A 60 -0.27 11.02 3.11
C ALA A 60 0.18 10.74 1.67
N TYR A 61 1.47 10.78 1.39
CA TYR A 61 2.06 10.32 0.13
C TYR A 61 3.10 9.24 0.42
N ILE A 62 2.95 8.08 -0.22
CA ILE A 62 3.85 6.93 -0.05
C ILE A 62 4.61 6.67 -1.35
N ASP A 63 5.94 6.69 -1.25
CA ASP A 63 6.87 6.59 -2.39
C ASP A 63 7.86 5.42 -2.22
N PRO A 64 7.77 4.36 -3.04
CA PRO A 64 8.74 3.26 -3.04
C PRO A 64 10.10 3.59 -3.69
N HIS A 65 10.20 4.70 -4.44
CA HIS A 65 11.39 5.09 -5.19
C HIS A 65 12.16 6.23 -4.49
N GLY A 66 11.43 7.21 -3.97
CA GLY A 66 11.92 8.29 -3.10
C GLY A 66 12.16 9.62 -3.81
N ASP A 67 12.31 9.61 -5.15
CA ASP A 67 12.53 10.81 -5.95
C ASP A 67 11.34 11.79 -5.89
N THR A 68 10.11 11.26 -5.84
CA THR A 68 8.89 12.07 -5.77
C THR A 68 8.71 12.63 -4.36
N ALA A 69 8.96 11.85 -3.32
CA ALA A 69 8.98 12.32 -1.94
C ALA A 69 10.02 13.44 -1.74
N GLU A 70 11.22 13.31 -2.31
CA GLU A 70 12.24 14.37 -2.32
C GLU A 70 11.84 15.61 -3.12
N LYS A 71 11.01 15.47 -4.15
CA LYS A 71 10.46 16.59 -4.93
C LYS A 71 9.29 17.27 -4.21
N LEU A 72 8.42 16.52 -3.55
CA LEU A 72 7.30 17.06 -2.76
C LEU A 72 7.81 17.89 -1.58
N ILE A 73 8.87 17.44 -0.84
CA ILE A 73 9.45 18.27 0.24
C ILE A 73 10.11 19.57 -0.26
N LYS A 74 10.55 19.62 -1.53
CA LYS A 74 11.02 20.86 -2.20
C LYS A 74 9.86 21.77 -2.62
N ALA A 75 8.66 21.22 -2.79
CA ALA A 75 7.47 21.95 -3.23
C ALA A 75 6.60 22.50 -2.09
N ILE A 76 6.80 22.05 -0.84
CA ILE A 76 5.98 22.48 0.33
C ILE A 76 5.92 24.02 0.45
N PRO A 77 4.71 24.62 0.46
CA PRO A 77 4.53 26.04 0.75
C PRO A 77 5.03 26.40 2.14
N ALA A 78 5.67 27.57 2.29
CA ALA A 78 6.32 27.98 3.53
C ALA A 78 5.40 27.90 4.78
N HIS A 79 4.11 28.20 4.62
CA HIS A 79 3.13 28.15 5.72
C HIS A 79 2.76 26.73 6.17
N ARG A 80 2.95 25.70 5.33
CA ARG A 80 2.68 24.28 5.64
C ARG A 80 3.88 23.53 6.22
N ILE A 81 5.09 24.10 6.24
CA ILE A 81 6.34 23.39 6.62
C ILE A 81 6.25 22.76 8.02
N ASN A 82 5.59 23.42 8.97
CA ASN A 82 5.41 22.93 10.33
C ASN A 82 4.51 21.68 10.45
N ASP A 83 3.70 21.40 9.43
CA ASP A 83 2.74 20.30 9.42
C ASP A 83 3.35 19.01 8.88
N VAL A 84 4.58 19.06 8.35
CA VAL A 84 5.21 17.95 7.65
C VAL A 84 5.86 16.95 8.61
N VAL A 85 5.45 15.70 8.47
CA VAL A 85 6.13 14.50 8.97
C VAL A 85 6.84 13.88 7.76
N TYR A 86 8.16 14.04 7.67
CA TYR A 86 8.97 13.40 6.64
C TYR A 86 9.53 12.08 7.17
N PHE A 87 8.85 10.97 6.86
CA PHE A 87 9.28 9.64 7.23
C PHE A 87 10.25 9.10 6.16
N ASN A 88 11.53 9.10 6.48
CA ASN A 88 12.61 8.64 5.60
C ASN A 88 13.52 7.66 6.36
N PRO A 89 13.37 6.33 6.20
CA PRO A 89 14.21 5.35 6.87
C PRO A 89 15.69 5.43 6.50
N ALA A 90 16.04 6.00 5.34
CA ALA A 90 17.44 6.21 4.97
C ALA A 90 18.14 7.31 5.82
N ASP A 91 17.40 8.05 6.65
CA ASP A 91 17.94 8.99 7.64
C ASP A 91 18.39 8.25 8.92
N THR A 92 19.49 7.51 8.83
CA THR A 92 19.93 6.59 9.88
C THR A 92 20.34 7.26 11.19
N GLU A 93 20.69 8.54 11.15
CA GLU A 93 21.14 9.31 12.31
C GLU A 93 19.98 9.94 13.10
N PHE A 94 18.83 10.13 12.44
CA PHE A 94 17.59 10.66 13.01
C PHE A 94 16.37 9.80 12.63
N PRO A 95 16.33 8.49 12.95
CA PRO A 95 15.21 7.64 12.57
C PRO A 95 13.98 7.96 13.43
N ILE A 96 12.82 8.03 12.76
CA ILE A 96 11.51 8.20 13.39
C ILE A 96 11.09 6.88 14.04
N ALA A 97 10.57 6.94 15.27
CA ALA A 97 10.09 5.76 15.98
C ALA A 97 8.69 5.37 15.50
N PHE A 98 8.50 4.11 15.13
CA PHE A 98 7.22 3.60 14.64
C PHE A 98 7.00 2.16 15.11
N ASN A 99 6.26 2.01 16.21
CA ASN A 99 5.93 0.73 16.82
C ASN A 99 4.45 0.41 16.57
N ILE A 100 4.16 -0.46 15.60
CA ILE A 100 2.77 -0.81 15.27
C ILE A 100 2.02 -1.44 16.44
N LEU A 101 2.74 -2.16 17.32
CA LEU A 101 2.23 -2.85 18.50
C LEU A 101 1.93 -1.91 19.70
N GLU A 102 2.24 -0.62 19.59
CA GLU A 102 2.00 0.35 20.65
C GLU A 102 0.50 0.63 20.85
N SER A 103 0.06 0.49 22.11
CA SER A 103 -1.19 1.01 22.69
C SER A 103 -2.44 0.78 21.84
N VAL A 104 -2.61 -0.46 21.37
CA VAL A 104 -3.77 -0.89 20.58
C VAL A 104 -4.94 -1.25 21.51
N SER A 105 -6.13 -0.71 21.24
CA SER A 105 -7.35 -1.07 21.98
C SER A 105 -7.77 -2.52 21.69
N GLU A 106 -8.41 -3.17 22.66
CA GLU A 106 -8.69 -4.63 22.65
C GLU A 106 -9.37 -5.09 21.36
N ASP A 107 -10.40 -4.35 20.92
CA ASP A 107 -11.18 -4.53 19.70
C ASP A 107 -10.34 -4.53 18.41
N LYS A 108 -9.20 -3.81 18.39
CA LYS A 108 -8.36 -3.65 17.19
C LYS A 108 -7.13 -4.56 17.17
N LYS A 109 -6.87 -5.35 18.23
CA LYS A 109 -5.68 -6.23 18.29
C LYS A 109 -5.66 -7.27 17.18
N HIS A 110 -6.80 -7.89 16.88
CA HIS A 110 -6.91 -8.84 15.77
C HIS A 110 -6.71 -8.17 14.40
N LEU A 111 -7.11 -6.90 14.24
CA LEU A 111 -6.88 -6.13 13.01
C LEU A 111 -5.39 -5.79 12.83
N VAL A 112 -4.69 -5.39 13.90
CA VAL A 112 -3.23 -5.16 13.88
C VAL A 112 -2.47 -6.45 13.57
N ALA A 113 -2.85 -7.56 14.23
CA ALA A 113 -2.26 -8.86 13.95
C ALA A 113 -2.52 -9.27 12.49
N SER A 114 -3.76 -9.28 12.03
CA SER A 114 -4.15 -9.65 10.65
C SER A 114 -3.43 -8.81 9.59
N GLY A 115 -3.37 -7.49 9.76
CA GLY A 115 -2.64 -6.59 8.85
C GLY A 115 -1.14 -6.93 8.80
N MET A 116 -0.51 -7.15 9.96
CA MET A 116 0.89 -7.59 10.04
C MET A 116 1.13 -8.95 9.38
N MET A 117 0.23 -9.92 9.60
CA MET A 117 0.30 -11.23 8.95
C MET A 117 0.18 -11.11 7.43
N GLY A 118 -0.74 -10.26 6.93
CA GLY A 118 -0.86 -9.94 5.51
C GLY A 118 0.40 -9.31 4.92
N VAL A 119 1.05 -8.39 5.63
CA VAL A 119 2.34 -7.80 5.20
C VAL A 119 3.44 -8.87 5.14
N PHE A 120 3.57 -9.74 6.15
CA PHE A 120 4.58 -10.81 6.13
C PHE A 120 4.32 -11.87 5.04
N LYS A 121 3.08 -12.32 4.86
CA LYS A 121 2.64 -13.23 3.78
C LYS A 121 2.99 -12.66 2.40
N LYS A 122 2.81 -11.35 2.19
CA LYS A 122 3.11 -10.65 0.93
C LYS A 122 4.61 -10.49 0.64
N ILE A 123 5.47 -10.46 1.67
CA ILE A 123 6.92 -10.31 1.50
C ILE A 123 7.57 -11.67 1.17
N TRP A 124 7.02 -12.79 1.66
CA TRP A 124 7.60 -14.12 1.44
C TRP A 124 6.55 -15.18 1.02
N PRO A 125 5.81 -14.97 -0.09
CA PRO A 125 4.71 -15.86 -0.49
C PRO A 125 5.16 -17.31 -0.65
N ASP A 126 6.29 -17.57 -1.32
CA ASP A 126 6.80 -18.91 -1.63
C ASP A 126 7.34 -19.69 -0.41
N VAL A 127 7.51 -19.01 0.72
CA VAL A 127 8.10 -19.56 1.96
C VAL A 127 7.10 -19.45 3.13
N TRP A 128 5.85 -19.11 2.84
CA TRP A 128 4.80 -18.98 3.84
C TRP A 128 4.20 -20.34 4.19
N SER A 129 3.75 -20.53 5.43
CA SER A 129 3.10 -21.78 5.86
C SER A 129 2.10 -21.55 6.98
N ALA A 130 1.05 -22.38 7.04
CA ALA A 130 0.04 -22.31 8.10
C ALA A 130 0.63 -22.46 9.52
N ARG A 131 1.71 -23.24 9.68
CA ARG A 131 2.45 -23.35 10.96
C ARG A 131 3.14 -22.03 11.32
N MET A 132 3.83 -21.41 10.36
CA MET A 132 4.46 -20.09 10.55
C MET A 132 3.40 -19.04 10.90
N GLU A 133 2.26 -19.05 10.22
CA GLU A 133 1.15 -18.14 10.44
C GLU A 133 0.52 -18.30 11.84
N TYR A 134 0.21 -19.53 12.25
CA TYR A 134 -0.37 -19.83 13.56
C TYR A 134 0.53 -19.39 14.74
N ILE A 135 1.82 -19.73 14.69
CA ILE A 135 2.78 -19.39 15.75
C ILE A 135 3.05 -17.88 15.79
N LEU A 136 3.21 -17.23 14.63
CA LEU A 136 3.49 -15.79 14.57
C LEU A 136 2.26 -14.95 14.94
N SER A 137 1.05 -15.37 14.57
CA SER A 137 -0.19 -14.72 15.00
C SER A 137 -0.32 -14.73 16.53
N ASN A 138 -0.15 -15.90 17.16
CA ASN A 138 -0.13 -16.02 18.62
C ASN A 138 1.00 -15.21 19.29
N ALA A 139 2.14 -15.02 18.62
CA ALA A 139 3.21 -14.15 19.12
C ALA A 139 2.82 -12.66 19.03
N LEU A 140 2.24 -12.20 17.93
CA LEU A 140 1.80 -10.82 17.78
C LEU A 140 0.68 -10.47 18.76
N LEU A 141 -0.33 -11.34 18.92
CA LEU A 141 -1.43 -11.15 19.88
C LEU A 141 -0.91 -11.08 21.33
N ALA A 142 -0.04 -12.01 21.73
CA ALA A 142 0.57 -11.99 23.07
C ALA A 142 1.44 -10.74 23.32
N LEU A 143 2.08 -10.20 22.28
CA LEU A 143 2.87 -8.96 22.38
C LEU A 143 1.99 -7.70 22.40
N LEU A 144 0.81 -7.71 21.76
CA LEU A 144 -0.18 -6.64 21.85
C LEU A 144 -0.81 -6.52 23.25
N ASP A 145 -0.80 -7.61 24.02
CA ASP A 145 -1.15 -7.60 25.45
C ASP A 145 0.00 -7.13 26.37
N TYR A 146 1.26 -7.14 25.91
CA TYR A 146 2.42 -6.86 26.76
C TYR A 146 2.90 -5.40 26.67
N PRO A 147 2.82 -4.59 27.74
CA PRO A 147 3.20 -3.18 27.71
C PRO A 147 4.68 -2.97 27.37
N GLY A 148 4.95 -2.12 26.36
CA GLY A 148 6.32 -1.85 25.90
C GLY A 148 6.95 -3.00 25.11
N SER A 149 6.13 -3.87 24.52
CA SER A 149 6.52 -4.75 23.42
C SER A 149 6.97 -3.96 22.19
N THR A 150 7.71 -4.64 21.32
CA THR A 150 8.20 -4.15 20.02
C THR A 150 8.28 -5.32 19.06
N MET A 151 8.60 -5.10 17.78
CA MET A 151 8.80 -6.21 16.84
C MET A 151 9.95 -7.15 17.27
N MET A 152 10.90 -6.68 18.08
CA MET A 152 11.95 -7.50 18.69
C MET A 152 11.42 -8.50 19.72
N GLY A 153 10.19 -8.29 20.22
CA GLY A 153 9.47 -9.22 21.09
C GLY A 153 9.24 -10.59 20.45
N VAL A 154 9.03 -10.65 19.13
CA VAL A 154 8.72 -11.91 18.42
C VAL A 154 9.84 -12.92 18.58
N ASN A 155 11.09 -12.52 18.29
CA ASN A 155 12.25 -13.41 18.45
C ASN A 155 12.51 -13.77 19.92
N ARG A 156 12.16 -12.91 20.88
CA ARG A 156 12.23 -13.22 22.31
C ARG A 156 11.14 -14.18 22.77
N MET A 157 9.93 -14.11 22.22
CA MET A 157 8.91 -15.13 22.46
C MET A 157 9.41 -16.50 22.04
N MET A 158 10.11 -16.62 20.91
CA MET A 158 10.67 -17.92 20.50
C MET A 158 11.83 -18.39 21.40
N SER A 159 12.80 -17.52 21.70
CA SER A 159 14.07 -17.93 22.34
C SER A 159 14.14 -17.79 23.87
N ASP A 160 13.46 -16.82 24.48
CA ASP A 160 13.69 -16.38 25.87
C ASP A 160 12.51 -16.81 26.77
N LYS A 161 12.65 -17.96 27.43
CA LYS A 161 11.64 -18.50 28.37
C LYS A 161 11.30 -17.54 29.52
N LYS A 162 12.25 -16.73 29.99
CA LYS A 162 12.01 -15.72 31.06
C LYS A 162 11.28 -14.49 30.54
N TYR A 163 11.45 -14.13 29.27
CA TYR A 163 10.61 -13.13 28.61
C TYR A 163 9.20 -13.68 28.38
N ARG A 164 9.05 -14.88 27.80
CA ARG A 164 7.75 -15.57 27.64
C ARG A 164 6.93 -15.57 28.92
N GLN A 165 7.48 -16.07 30.03
CA GLN A 165 6.76 -16.14 31.32
C GLN A 165 6.19 -14.78 31.76
N ARG A 166 6.94 -13.68 31.60
CA ARG A 166 6.45 -12.32 31.93
C ARG A 166 5.37 -11.82 30.97
N VAL A 167 5.38 -12.28 29.72
CA VAL A 167 4.31 -12.01 28.75
C VAL A 167 3.04 -12.78 29.14
N TYR A 168 3.14 -14.06 29.52
CA TYR A 168 1.99 -14.91 29.87
C TYR A 168 1.12 -14.34 31.01
N GLU A 169 1.73 -13.63 31.96
CA GLU A 169 1.04 -12.92 33.04
C GLU A 169 0.18 -11.73 32.56
N LYS A 170 0.37 -11.25 31.34
CA LYS A 170 -0.32 -10.10 30.76
C LYS A 170 -1.26 -10.47 29.60
N ILE A 171 -1.09 -11.66 29.00
CA ILE A 171 -2.04 -12.19 28.02
C ILE A 171 -3.43 -12.28 28.66
N LYS A 172 -4.41 -11.65 28.01
CA LYS A 172 -5.82 -11.57 28.42
C LYS A 172 -6.66 -12.64 27.74
N ASP A 173 -6.40 -12.87 26.45
CA ASP A 173 -7.08 -13.89 25.65
C ASP A 173 -6.73 -15.30 26.16
N PRO A 174 -7.69 -16.10 26.65
CA PRO A 174 -7.43 -17.43 27.18
C PRO A 174 -6.95 -18.43 26.11
N VAL A 175 -7.31 -18.24 24.83
CA VAL A 175 -6.90 -19.10 23.72
C VAL A 175 -5.43 -18.86 23.39
N VAL A 176 -5.04 -17.59 23.21
CA VAL A 176 -3.63 -17.21 22.99
C VAL A 176 -2.76 -17.61 24.20
N LYS A 177 -3.31 -17.51 25.42
CA LYS A 177 -2.62 -17.93 26.64
C LYS A 177 -2.46 -19.46 26.72
N GLY A 178 -3.48 -20.22 26.35
CA GLY A 178 -3.45 -21.68 26.27
C GLY A 178 -2.42 -22.18 25.26
N PHE A 179 -2.37 -21.58 24.06
CA PHE A 179 -1.30 -21.86 23.08
C PHE A 179 0.10 -21.73 23.71
N TRP A 180 0.34 -20.66 24.47
CA TRP A 180 1.67 -20.40 25.04
C TRP A 180 2.02 -21.25 26.28
N ILE A 181 1.04 -21.74 27.04
CA ILE A 181 1.26 -22.51 28.27
C ILE A 181 1.13 -24.02 28.03
N ASP A 182 0.04 -24.44 27.38
CA ASP A 182 -0.39 -25.84 27.29
C ASP A 182 0.07 -26.52 26.00
N GLU A 183 0.28 -25.77 24.91
CA GLU A 183 0.77 -26.28 23.62
C GLU A 183 2.28 -26.01 23.43
N PHE A 184 2.71 -24.76 23.27
CA PHE A 184 4.07 -24.39 22.89
C PHE A 184 5.15 -24.80 23.91
N GLU A 185 4.80 -24.87 25.19
CA GLU A 185 5.73 -25.26 26.26
C GLU A 185 5.72 -26.76 26.58
N THR A 186 4.76 -27.53 26.01
CA THR A 186 4.75 -29.00 26.07
C THR A 186 5.40 -29.67 24.85
N TRP A 187 5.63 -28.92 23.77
CA TRP A 187 6.39 -29.37 22.59
C TRP A 187 7.81 -29.85 22.94
N GLU A 188 8.23 -30.95 22.30
CA GLU A 188 9.60 -31.46 22.38
C GLU A 188 10.62 -30.39 21.91
N ASP A 189 11.75 -30.29 22.61
CA ASP A 189 12.75 -29.25 22.40
C ASP A 189 13.33 -29.22 20.97
N ARG A 190 13.38 -30.37 20.28
CA ARG A 190 13.76 -30.47 18.87
C ARG A 190 12.69 -29.89 17.95
N PHE A 191 11.46 -30.41 18.05
CA PHE A 191 10.32 -29.95 17.25
C PHE A 191 10.06 -28.44 17.45
N ARG A 192 10.14 -27.97 18.69
CA ARG A 192 9.99 -26.55 19.03
C ARG A 192 11.02 -25.66 18.34
N LYS A 193 12.29 -26.06 18.31
CA LYS A 193 13.36 -25.33 17.59
C LYS A 193 13.10 -25.32 16.08
N GLU A 194 12.72 -26.45 15.50
CA GLU A 194 12.40 -26.57 14.07
C GLU A 194 11.20 -25.69 13.68
N ALA A 195 10.12 -25.72 14.46
CA ALA A 195 8.89 -24.98 14.22
C ALA A 195 9.07 -23.45 14.23
N VAL A 196 9.94 -22.91 15.10
CA VAL A 196 10.18 -21.46 15.20
C VAL A 196 11.30 -20.93 14.30
N ALA A 197 12.18 -21.79 13.80
CA ALA A 197 13.36 -21.38 13.04
C ALA A 197 13.02 -20.53 11.81
N ALA A 198 11.94 -20.87 11.09
CA ALA A 198 11.46 -20.08 9.95
C ALA A 198 11.08 -18.65 10.37
N ILE A 199 10.34 -18.47 11.47
CA ILE A 199 9.95 -17.16 12.00
C ILE A 199 11.18 -16.38 12.46
N GLN A 200 12.07 -17.02 13.22
CA GLN A 200 13.30 -16.40 13.72
C GLN A 200 14.20 -15.90 12.59
N ASN A 201 14.34 -16.68 11.51
CA ASN A 201 15.13 -16.28 10.34
C ASN A 201 14.48 -15.10 9.60
N LYS A 202 13.18 -15.17 9.33
CA LYS A 202 12.44 -14.16 8.57
C LYS A 202 12.30 -12.83 9.32
N VAL A 203 11.92 -12.85 10.60
CA VAL A 203 11.85 -11.65 11.45
C VAL A 203 13.25 -11.17 11.86
N GLY A 204 14.19 -12.08 12.03
CA GLY A 204 15.61 -11.79 12.28
C GLY A 204 16.29 -11.06 11.11
N GLN A 205 15.99 -11.42 9.86
CA GLN A 205 16.47 -10.73 8.65
C GLN A 205 16.21 -9.21 8.78
N PHE A 206 14.98 -8.81 9.12
CA PHE A 206 14.63 -7.41 9.32
C PHE A 206 15.32 -6.76 10.52
N LEU A 207 15.30 -7.43 11.68
CA LEU A 207 15.87 -6.87 12.91
C LEU A 207 17.40 -6.86 12.94
N SER A 208 18.07 -7.56 12.01
CA SER A 208 19.51 -7.47 11.80
C SER A 208 19.91 -6.08 11.27
N SER A 209 19.11 -5.52 10.36
CA SER A 209 19.29 -4.17 9.83
C SER A 209 19.07 -3.14 10.94
N PHE A 210 20.12 -2.36 11.24
CA PHE A 210 20.05 -1.29 12.25
C PHE A 210 19.04 -0.21 11.85
N LEU A 211 18.89 0.05 10.55
CA LEU A 211 17.90 0.97 9.98
C LEU A 211 16.47 0.57 10.39
N ILE A 212 16.08 -0.69 10.18
CA ILE A 212 14.74 -1.19 10.53
C ILE A 212 14.61 -1.31 12.06
N ARG A 213 15.62 -1.89 12.72
CA ARG A 213 15.63 -2.08 14.19
C ARG A 213 15.48 -0.77 14.95
N ASN A 214 16.12 0.32 14.52
CA ASN A 214 16.05 1.61 15.19
C ASN A 214 14.69 2.31 14.99
N ILE A 215 13.87 1.88 14.01
CA ILE A 215 12.49 2.34 13.78
C ILE A 215 11.49 1.50 14.59
N VAL A 216 11.48 0.18 14.40
CA VAL A 216 10.44 -0.74 14.95
C VAL A 216 10.82 -1.40 16.29
N GLY A 217 12.05 -1.19 16.75
CA GLY A 217 12.57 -1.67 18.04
C GLY A 217 12.44 -0.66 19.19
N GLN A 218 11.92 0.54 18.93
CA GLN A 218 11.57 1.51 19.98
C GLN A 218 10.21 1.15 20.61
N THR A 219 10.07 1.29 21.93
CA THR A 219 8.84 0.91 22.66
C THR A 219 7.67 1.86 22.45
N LYS A 220 7.97 3.13 22.10
CA LYS A 220 6.98 4.15 21.75
C LYS A 220 7.31 4.79 20.40
N SER A 221 6.29 5.02 19.61
CA SER A 221 6.34 5.78 18.37
C SER A 221 6.54 7.28 18.67
N THR A 222 7.04 8.03 17.68
CA THR A 222 7.13 9.49 17.73
C THR A 222 6.14 10.16 16.77
N ILE A 223 5.37 9.37 16.02
CA ILE A 223 4.30 9.82 15.13
C ILE A 223 3.00 9.12 15.50
N ASN A 224 1.90 9.88 15.51
CA ASN A 224 0.55 9.36 15.75
C ASN A 224 -0.29 9.58 14.49
N MET A 225 -0.72 8.50 13.85
CA MET A 225 -1.48 8.57 12.60
C MET A 225 -2.86 9.24 12.80
N ARG A 226 -3.53 9.00 13.92
CA ARG A 226 -4.82 9.65 14.24
C ARG A 226 -4.64 11.17 14.40
N GLU A 227 -3.59 11.59 15.10
CA GLU A 227 -3.24 13.02 15.24
C GLU A 227 -2.87 13.67 13.90
N ILE A 228 -2.15 12.95 13.03
CA ILE A 228 -1.78 13.39 11.68
C ILE A 228 -3.05 13.63 10.84
N MET A 229 -3.99 12.69 10.87
CA MET A 229 -5.21 12.75 10.09
C MET A 229 -6.19 13.82 10.59
N ASP A 230 -6.37 13.94 11.91
CA ASP A 230 -7.36 14.84 12.51
C ASP A 230 -6.88 16.30 12.59
N ASN A 231 -5.59 16.56 12.49
CA ASN A 231 -5.01 17.92 12.44
C ASN A 231 -4.53 18.35 11.06
N ASN A 232 -5.02 17.70 9.98
CA ASN A 232 -4.66 18.00 8.59
C ASN A 232 -3.14 18.02 8.30
N LYS A 233 -2.34 17.20 9.00
CA LYS A 233 -0.88 17.15 8.80
C LYS A 233 -0.52 16.51 7.45
N ILE A 234 0.75 16.68 7.06
CA ILE A 234 1.32 16.21 5.80
C ILE A 234 2.31 15.08 6.12
N LEU A 235 1.96 13.84 5.79
CA LEU A 235 2.85 12.69 5.93
C LEU A 235 3.49 12.36 4.57
N ILE A 236 4.78 12.63 4.42
CA ILE A 236 5.55 12.22 3.23
C ILE A 236 6.43 11.03 3.62
N VAL A 237 6.16 9.87 3.02
CA VAL A 237 6.82 8.60 3.32
C VAL A 237 7.77 8.24 2.17
N ASN A 238 9.06 8.49 2.36
CA ASN A 238 10.11 8.10 1.42
C ASN A 238 10.62 6.71 1.81
N LEU A 239 10.32 5.69 0.99
CA LEU A 239 10.71 4.30 1.22
C LEU A 239 11.75 3.82 0.19
N SER A 240 12.57 4.74 -0.34
CA SER A 240 13.49 4.52 -1.48
C SER A 240 14.14 3.13 -1.50
N LYS A 241 13.60 2.24 -2.35
CA LYS A 241 14.02 0.83 -2.50
C LYS A 241 15.53 0.69 -2.73
N GLY A 242 16.12 1.62 -3.49
CA GLY A 242 17.56 1.66 -3.76
C GLY A 242 18.45 2.04 -2.57
N ARG A 243 17.89 2.64 -1.51
CA ARG A 243 18.61 3.03 -0.29
C ARG A 243 18.33 2.08 0.89
N ILE A 244 17.12 1.55 1.00
CA ILE A 244 16.68 0.79 2.19
C ILE A 244 16.47 -0.71 1.93
N GLY A 245 16.39 -1.14 0.66
CA GLY A 245 16.10 -2.51 0.26
C GLY A 245 14.62 -2.79 0.01
N GLU A 246 14.34 -3.85 -0.74
CA GLU A 246 12.99 -4.18 -1.22
C GLU A 246 12.05 -4.68 -0.11
N ASP A 247 12.47 -5.72 0.62
CA ASP A 247 11.70 -6.29 1.73
C ASP A 247 11.42 -5.22 2.81
N ALA A 248 12.40 -4.33 3.04
CA ALA A 248 12.33 -3.21 3.98
C ALA A 248 11.30 -2.15 3.56
N MET A 249 11.28 -1.79 2.27
CA MET A 249 10.27 -0.90 1.68
C MET A 249 8.87 -1.50 1.82
N ARG A 250 8.69 -2.78 1.46
CA ARG A 250 7.40 -3.48 1.59
C ARG A 250 6.93 -3.56 3.04
N LEU A 251 7.81 -3.92 3.97
CA LEU A 251 7.51 -4.00 5.40
C LEU A 251 7.04 -2.65 5.94
N LEU A 252 7.89 -1.61 5.84
CA LEU A 252 7.58 -0.32 6.45
C LEU A 252 6.36 0.35 5.79
N GLY A 253 6.24 0.28 4.46
CA GLY A 253 5.09 0.81 3.75
C GLY A 253 3.80 0.07 4.08
N GLY A 254 3.82 -1.27 4.10
CA GLY A 254 2.68 -2.08 4.52
C GLY A 254 2.25 -1.77 5.96
N MET A 255 3.19 -1.71 6.90
CA MET A 255 2.90 -1.33 8.29
C MET A 255 2.32 0.09 8.43
N ILE A 256 2.81 1.05 7.65
CA ILE A 256 2.30 2.44 7.66
C ILE A 256 0.89 2.51 7.07
N VAL A 257 0.64 1.85 5.93
CA VAL A 257 -0.70 1.71 5.34
C VAL A 257 -1.66 1.07 6.34
N THR A 258 -1.26 -0.01 7.02
CA THR A 258 -2.05 -0.63 8.09
C THR A 258 -2.33 0.32 9.27
N LYS A 259 -1.35 1.11 9.74
CA LYS A 259 -1.58 2.05 10.85
C LYS A 259 -2.44 3.26 10.44
N ILE A 260 -2.41 3.69 9.17
CA ILE A 260 -3.33 4.71 8.62
C ILE A 260 -4.75 4.14 8.48
N GLN A 261 -4.89 2.91 7.96
CA GLN A 261 -6.16 2.18 7.93
C GLN A 261 -6.81 2.11 9.32
N LEU A 262 -6.04 1.68 10.32
CA LEU A 262 -6.51 1.60 11.70
C LEU A 262 -6.90 2.98 12.24
N ALA A 263 -6.05 3.99 12.09
CA ALA A 263 -6.31 5.37 12.52
C ALA A 263 -7.57 5.98 11.87
N ALA A 264 -7.89 5.58 10.62
CA ALA A 264 -9.15 5.92 9.97
C ALA A 264 -10.34 5.27 10.71
N MET A 265 -10.28 3.96 10.95
CA MET A 265 -11.32 3.21 11.65
C MET A 265 -11.58 3.71 13.08
N GLU A 266 -10.56 4.22 13.78
CA GLU A 266 -10.75 4.79 15.13
C GLU A 266 -11.70 6.00 15.13
N ARG A 267 -11.83 6.73 14.02
CA ARG A 267 -12.74 7.89 13.86
C ARG A 267 -14.22 7.54 13.93
N VAL A 268 -14.58 6.26 14.14
CA VAL A 268 -15.93 5.86 14.53
C VAL A 268 -16.40 6.55 15.82
N ASP A 269 -15.46 7.02 16.65
CA ASP A 269 -15.71 7.85 17.85
C ASP A 269 -16.18 9.30 17.58
N MET A 270 -16.12 9.76 16.33
CA MET A 270 -16.40 11.14 15.90
C MET A 270 -17.57 11.16 14.90
N PRO A 271 -18.49 12.14 14.93
CA PRO A 271 -19.54 12.32 13.91
C PRO A 271 -18.97 12.45 12.48
N GLU A 272 -19.66 11.94 11.46
CA GLU A 272 -19.13 11.91 10.09
C GLU A 272 -18.97 13.32 9.49
N GLU A 273 -19.76 14.26 9.98
CA GLU A 273 -19.76 15.70 9.67
C GLU A 273 -18.50 16.40 10.22
N GLU A 274 -17.99 15.95 11.37
CA GLU A 274 -16.79 16.50 12.03
C GLU A 274 -15.49 15.87 11.50
N ARG A 275 -15.55 14.62 10.99
CA ARG A 275 -14.41 13.92 10.40
C ARG A 275 -13.81 14.72 9.24
N LYS A 276 -12.54 15.11 9.37
CA LYS A 276 -11.81 15.83 8.30
C LYS A 276 -11.34 14.90 7.20
N ASN A 277 -11.49 15.33 5.95
CA ASN A 277 -10.95 14.66 4.77
C ASN A 277 -9.43 14.49 4.87
N PHE A 278 -8.96 13.25 4.74
CA PHE A 278 -7.54 12.91 4.68
C PHE A 278 -7.24 12.15 3.39
N TYR A 279 -6.28 12.65 2.60
CA TYR A 279 -5.97 12.10 1.27
C TYR A 279 -4.73 11.21 1.32
N LEU A 280 -4.92 9.88 1.34
CA LEU A 280 -3.84 8.90 1.21
C LEU A 280 -3.60 8.59 -0.27
N THR A 281 -2.47 9.06 -0.79
CA THR A 281 -1.96 8.79 -2.13
C THR A 281 -0.82 7.77 -2.06
N VAL A 282 -0.86 6.74 -2.91
CA VAL A 282 0.12 5.66 -2.93
C VAL A 282 0.56 5.40 -4.37
N ASP A 283 1.82 5.67 -4.69
CA ASP A 283 2.42 5.27 -5.97
C ASP A 283 2.94 3.83 -5.88
N GLU A 284 2.84 3.08 -6.99
CA GLU A 284 3.07 1.64 -7.09
C GLU A 284 2.43 0.85 -5.91
N PHE A 285 1.13 1.10 -5.70
CA PHE A 285 0.24 0.59 -4.63
C PHE A 285 0.31 -0.94 -4.39
N GLN A 286 0.59 -1.72 -5.45
CA GLN A 286 0.74 -3.17 -5.37
C GLN A 286 1.80 -3.62 -4.35
N ASN A 287 2.78 -2.78 -4.00
CA ASN A 287 3.83 -3.11 -3.04
C ASN A 287 3.33 -3.18 -1.59
N PHE A 288 2.25 -2.46 -1.24
CA PHE A 288 1.86 -2.21 0.14
C PHE A 288 0.48 -2.78 0.51
N VAL A 289 -0.40 -3.00 -0.47
CA VAL A 289 -1.76 -3.47 -0.25
C VAL A 289 -1.83 -4.93 0.22
N THR A 290 -2.72 -5.20 1.19
CA THR A 290 -3.07 -6.54 1.68
C THR A 290 -4.57 -6.81 1.49
N GLU A 291 -4.98 -8.08 1.60
CA GLU A 291 -6.39 -8.48 1.58
C GLU A 291 -7.20 -7.77 2.69
N SER A 292 -6.59 -7.53 3.86
CA SER A 292 -7.21 -6.76 4.96
C SER A 292 -7.44 -5.27 4.64
N PHE A 293 -6.68 -4.70 3.68
CA PHE A 293 -6.87 -3.33 3.19
C PHE A 293 -7.96 -3.26 2.12
N ALA A 294 -8.15 -4.33 1.32
CA ALA A 294 -9.20 -4.41 0.31
C ALA A 294 -10.60 -4.22 0.92
N ASN A 295 -10.85 -4.84 2.09
CA ASN A 295 -12.10 -4.64 2.83
C ASN A 295 -12.35 -3.16 3.21
N ILE A 296 -11.28 -2.38 3.40
CA ILE A 296 -11.37 -0.97 3.79
C ILE A 296 -11.53 -0.03 2.59
N LEU A 297 -11.19 -0.42 1.36
CA LEU A 297 -11.61 0.32 0.15
C LEU A 297 -13.14 0.47 0.10
N SER A 298 -13.89 -0.53 0.57
CA SER A 298 -15.36 -0.49 0.65
C SER A 298 -15.92 0.38 1.80
N GLU A 299 -15.11 0.71 2.81
CA GLU A 299 -15.57 1.46 4.00
C GLU A 299 -14.95 2.85 4.17
N ALA A 300 -13.79 3.11 3.56
CA ALA A 300 -12.91 4.25 3.83
C ALA A 300 -13.62 5.62 3.71
N ARG A 301 -14.65 5.72 2.86
CA ARG A 301 -15.54 6.87 2.73
C ARG A 301 -16.14 7.32 4.07
N LYS A 302 -16.66 6.39 4.89
CA LYS A 302 -17.25 6.69 6.23
C LYS A 302 -16.23 7.40 7.12
N TYR A 303 -14.99 6.92 7.09
CA TYR A 303 -13.88 7.44 7.90
C TYR A 303 -13.21 8.70 7.30
N ARG A 304 -13.74 9.22 6.18
CA ARG A 304 -13.19 10.32 5.36
C ARG A 304 -11.73 10.09 4.93
N LEU A 305 -11.37 8.82 4.73
CA LEU A 305 -10.09 8.41 4.16
C LEU A 305 -10.24 8.32 2.64
N ASN A 306 -9.75 9.34 1.95
CA ASN A 306 -9.85 9.47 0.51
C ASN A 306 -8.59 8.85 -0.11
N LEU A 307 -8.75 7.95 -1.08
CA LEU A 307 -7.65 7.14 -1.60
C LEU A 307 -7.34 7.53 -3.04
N LEU A 308 -6.06 7.65 -3.37
CA LEU A 308 -5.58 7.81 -4.74
C LEU A 308 -4.47 6.78 -4.98
N VAL A 309 -4.78 5.72 -5.71
CA VAL A 309 -3.90 4.57 -5.90
C VAL A 309 -3.38 4.51 -7.34
N ALA A 310 -2.09 4.24 -7.49
CA ALA A 310 -1.46 4.09 -8.79
C ALA A 310 -0.61 2.82 -8.91
N HIS A 311 -0.60 2.18 -10.08
CA HIS A 311 0.26 1.04 -10.42
C HIS A 311 0.44 0.93 -11.95
N GLN A 312 1.07 -0.13 -12.46
CA GLN A 312 1.40 -0.27 -13.89
C GLN A 312 0.47 -1.21 -14.66
N TYR A 313 0.17 -2.38 -14.10
CA TYR A 313 -0.60 -3.46 -14.75
C TYR A 313 -1.62 -4.06 -13.77
N ILE A 314 -2.78 -4.50 -14.25
CA ILE A 314 -3.90 -4.96 -13.40
C ILE A 314 -3.56 -6.25 -12.64
N SER A 315 -2.85 -7.18 -13.27
CA SER A 315 -2.39 -8.44 -12.66
C SER A 315 -1.47 -8.25 -11.44
N GLN A 316 -0.90 -7.06 -11.23
CA GLN A 316 -0.15 -6.73 -10.01
C GLN A 316 -1.03 -6.64 -8.74
N LEU A 317 -2.35 -6.55 -8.90
CA LEU A 317 -3.32 -6.54 -7.80
C LEU A 317 -3.80 -7.94 -7.41
N GLU A 318 -3.41 -8.97 -8.16
CA GLU A 318 -3.87 -10.35 -7.99
C GLU A 318 -2.76 -11.23 -7.39
N THR A 319 -3.14 -12.39 -6.88
CA THR A 319 -2.25 -13.51 -6.58
C THR A 319 -2.83 -14.78 -7.18
N ASP A 320 -2.02 -15.84 -7.27
CA ASP A 320 -2.40 -17.20 -7.71
C ASP A 320 -3.67 -17.79 -7.03
N THR A 321 -4.17 -17.15 -5.97
CA THR A 321 -5.30 -17.60 -5.14
C THR A 321 -6.34 -16.52 -4.83
N SER A 322 -6.14 -15.25 -5.25
CA SER A 322 -6.97 -14.13 -4.77
C SER A 322 -6.96 -12.93 -5.72
N SER A 323 -8.14 -12.53 -6.20
CA SER A 323 -8.38 -11.28 -6.95
C SER A 323 -8.95 -10.15 -6.07
N VAL A 324 -9.14 -10.39 -4.77
CA VAL A 324 -9.93 -9.55 -3.85
C VAL A 324 -9.52 -8.07 -3.86
N VAL A 325 -8.22 -7.77 -4.01
CA VAL A 325 -7.72 -6.38 -4.08
C VAL A 325 -8.12 -5.69 -5.39
N LYS A 326 -8.07 -6.39 -6.53
CA LYS A 326 -8.54 -5.88 -7.83
C LYS A 326 -10.03 -5.59 -7.77
N ASP A 327 -10.80 -6.57 -7.30
CA ASP A 327 -12.27 -6.50 -7.30
C ASP A 327 -12.76 -5.41 -6.33
N ALA A 328 -12.11 -5.25 -5.17
CA ALA A 328 -12.39 -4.17 -4.23
C ALA A 328 -11.93 -2.78 -4.71
N ILE A 329 -11.00 -2.69 -5.66
CA ILE A 329 -10.70 -1.42 -6.34
C ILE A 329 -11.84 -1.10 -7.31
N PHE A 330 -12.05 -1.92 -8.34
CA PHE A 330 -12.98 -1.58 -9.42
C PHE A 330 -14.45 -1.51 -8.95
N GLY A 331 -14.82 -2.25 -7.90
CA GLY A 331 -16.14 -2.14 -7.28
C GLY A 331 -16.39 -0.87 -6.45
N ASN A 332 -15.36 -0.10 -6.08
CA ASN A 332 -15.49 1.05 -5.17
C ASN A 332 -14.96 2.39 -5.72
N VAL A 333 -14.06 2.39 -6.70
CA VAL A 333 -13.46 3.64 -7.22
C VAL A 333 -14.43 4.40 -8.12
N GLY A 334 -14.77 5.63 -7.73
CA GLY A 334 -15.67 6.50 -8.48
C GLY A 334 -15.03 7.16 -9.69
N THR A 335 -13.69 7.30 -9.73
CA THR A 335 -12.97 7.91 -10.85
C THR A 335 -11.80 7.04 -11.30
N ILE A 336 -11.82 6.66 -12.59
CA ILE A 336 -10.79 5.85 -13.26
C ILE A 336 -10.04 6.75 -14.24
N VAL A 337 -8.70 6.72 -14.18
CA VAL A 337 -7.79 7.43 -15.09
C VAL A 337 -6.78 6.44 -15.67
N ALA A 338 -6.80 6.27 -16.99
CA ALA A 338 -5.86 5.42 -17.72
C ALA A 338 -4.93 6.28 -18.59
N PHE A 339 -3.63 6.12 -18.39
CA PHE A 339 -2.62 6.38 -19.41
C PHE A 339 -2.45 5.12 -20.28
N ARG A 340 -1.52 5.13 -21.24
CA ARG A 340 -1.18 3.95 -22.06
C ARG A 340 -0.79 2.73 -21.21
N VAL A 341 -1.45 1.59 -21.43
CA VAL A 341 -1.24 0.30 -20.73
C VAL A 341 -0.86 -0.85 -21.68
N GLY A 342 -0.86 -2.11 -21.22
CA GLY A 342 -0.77 -3.32 -22.06
C GLY A 342 -2.05 -3.61 -22.84
N ALA A 343 -2.02 -4.61 -23.73
CA ALA A 343 -3.22 -5.05 -24.45
C ALA A 343 -4.20 -5.79 -23.52
N GLU A 344 -3.67 -6.62 -22.61
CA GLU A 344 -4.41 -7.32 -21.56
C GLU A 344 -5.11 -6.35 -20.59
N ASP A 345 -4.38 -5.35 -20.09
CA ASP A 345 -4.96 -4.26 -19.29
C ASP A 345 -6.04 -3.50 -20.08
N ALA A 346 -5.82 -3.27 -21.38
CA ALA A 346 -6.74 -2.53 -22.23
C ALA A 346 -8.03 -3.32 -22.54
N GLU A 347 -7.97 -4.65 -22.69
CA GLU A 347 -9.16 -5.50 -22.83
C GLU A 347 -10.02 -5.51 -21.56
N PHE A 348 -9.41 -5.31 -20.38
CA PHE A 348 -10.15 -5.09 -19.14
C PHE A 348 -10.76 -3.67 -19.10
N LEU A 349 -9.96 -2.65 -19.39
CA LEU A 349 -10.36 -1.23 -19.29
C LEU A 349 -11.32 -0.77 -20.39
N GLU A 350 -11.35 -1.41 -21.55
CA GLU A 350 -12.33 -1.17 -22.63
C GLU A 350 -13.75 -1.20 -22.09
N LYS A 351 -14.08 -2.22 -21.28
CA LYS A 351 -15.39 -2.40 -20.62
C LYS A 351 -15.75 -1.28 -19.64
N GLU A 352 -14.77 -0.55 -19.11
CA GLU A 352 -15.00 0.63 -18.27
C GLU A 352 -15.16 1.92 -19.09
N PHE A 353 -14.62 1.98 -20.31
CA PHE A 353 -14.64 3.16 -21.18
C PHE A 353 -15.61 3.04 -22.37
N GLU A 354 -16.25 1.89 -22.56
CA GLU A 354 -17.34 1.69 -23.51
C GLU A 354 -18.47 2.73 -23.31
N PRO A 355 -19.13 3.21 -24.39
CA PRO A 355 -18.86 2.91 -25.80
C PRO A 355 -17.86 3.89 -26.46
N VAL A 356 -17.06 4.62 -25.67
CA VAL A 356 -16.30 5.80 -26.17
C VAL A 356 -14.90 5.46 -26.67
N PHE A 357 -14.21 4.51 -26.04
CA PHE A 357 -12.85 4.11 -26.40
C PHE A 357 -12.72 2.60 -26.49
N MET A 358 -12.05 2.13 -27.54
CA MET A 358 -11.73 0.72 -27.77
C MET A 358 -10.34 0.38 -27.23
N LEU A 359 -10.04 -0.92 -27.08
CA LEU A 359 -8.75 -1.48 -26.67
C LEU A 359 -7.58 -0.83 -27.43
N ASN A 360 -7.72 -0.70 -28.75
CA ASN A 360 -6.69 -0.12 -29.62
C ASN A 360 -6.43 1.37 -29.32
N ASP A 361 -7.43 2.14 -28.88
CA ASP A 361 -7.23 3.54 -28.51
C ASP A 361 -6.38 3.62 -27.23
N ILE A 362 -6.72 2.80 -26.22
CA ILE A 362 -6.04 2.73 -24.93
C ILE A 362 -4.55 2.31 -25.10
N VAL A 363 -4.27 1.36 -25.99
CA VAL A 363 -2.91 0.89 -26.29
C VAL A 363 -2.09 1.94 -27.07
N ASN A 364 -2.72 2.76 -27.90
CA ASN A 364 -2.04 3.78 -28.71
C ASN A 364 -1.98 5.18 -28.07
N LEU A 365 -2.74 5.44 -27.01
CA LEU A 365 -2.84 6.69 -26.26
C LEU A 365 -1.47 7.41 -26.07
N PRO A 366 -1.28 8.66 -26.54
CA PRO A 366 0.03 9.34 -26.46
C PRO A 366 0.54 9.61 -25.04
N LYS A 367 1.84 9.89 -24.92
CA LYS A 367 2.47 10.28 -23.64
C LYS A 367 1.80 11.53 -23.07
N PHE A 368 1.52 11.53 -21.77
CA PHE A 368 0.77 12.56 -21.03
C PHE A 368 -0.71 12.71 -21.42
N SER A 369 -1.21 12.00 -22.43
CA SER A 369 -2.66 11.87 -22.67
C SER A 369 -3.25 10.83 -21.73
N ILE A 370 -4.51 11.05 -21.34
CA ILE A 370 -5.30 10.17 -20.50
C ILE A 370 -6.69 9.96 -21.12
N TYR A 371 -7.23 8.76 -20.90
CA TYR A 371 -8.67 8.52 -20.92
C TYR A 371 -9.16 8.41 -19.48
N LEU A 372 -10.35 8.93 -19.21
CA LEU A 372 -10.89 8.93 -17.86
C LEU A 372 -12.42 8.84 -17.84
N LYS A 373 -12.91 8.23 -16.76
CA LYS A 373 -14.32 8.16 -16.36
C LYS A 373 -14.40 8.95 -15.06
N LEU A 374 -14.84 10.21 -15.17
CA LEU A 374 -14.81 11.17 -14.07
C LEU A 374 -16.12 11.13 -13.28
N MET A 375 -16.03 11.04 -11.95
CA MET A 375 -17.19 11.29 -11.10
C MET A 375 -17.44 12.79 -10.98
N ILE A 376 -18.70 13.18 -11.19
CA ILE A 376 -19.19 14.54 -11.12
C ILE A 376 -20.50 14.50 -10.33
N ASP A 377 -20.56 15.19 -9.19
CA ASP A 377 -21.77 15.28 -8.35
C ASP A 377 -22.31 13.90 -7.92
N GLY A 378 -21.39 12.96 -7.65
CA GLY A 378 -21.68 11.59 -7.25
C GLY A 378 -22.10 10.65 -8.39
N ILE A 379 -22.20 11.15 -9.62
CA ILE A 379 -22.56 10.40 -10.83
C ILE A 379 -21.29 10.08 -11.63
N ALA A 380 -21.15 8.85 -12.13
CA ALA A 380 -20.08 8.52 -13.06
C ALA A 380 -20.41 9.12 -14.44
N GLY A 381 -19.61 10.10 -14.89
CA GLY A 381 -19.76 10.70 -16.21
C GLY A 381 -19.27 9.78 -17.33
N ASN A 382 -19.67 10.09 -18.56
CA ASN A 382 -19.18 9.42 -19.77
C ASN A 382 -17.65 9.48 -19.83
N ALA A 383 -17.03 8.45 -20.41
CA ALA A 383 -15.60 8.46 -20.66
C ALA A 383 -15.21 9.58 -21.64
N PHE A 384 -14.06 10.22 -21.42
CA PHE A 384 -13.54 11.25 -22.33
C PHE A 384 -12.01 11.31 -22.31
N SER A 385 -11.44 12.11 -23.22
CA SER A 385 -9.99 12.27 -23.38
C SER A 385 -9.49 13.63 -22.88
N ALA A 386 -8.27 13.62 -22.35
CA ALA A 386 -7.61 14.80 -21.82
C ALA A 386 -6.08 14.68 -21.88
N THR A 387 -5.38 15.78 -21.60
CA THR A 387 -3.94 15.78 -21.30
C THR A 387 -3.74 16.08 -19.82
N ALA A 388 -2.90 15.31 -19.13
CA ALA A 388 -2.49 15.61 -17.76
C ALA A 388 -1.80 17.00 -17.68
N LEU A 389 -1.86 17.63 -16.51
CA LEU A 389 -1.13 18.88 -16.27
C LEU A 389 0.40 18.65 -16.27
N PRO A 390 1.20 19.67 -16.65
CA PRO A 390 2.66 19.61 -16.58
C PRO A 390 3.15 19.44 -15.13
N PRO A 391 4.44 19.09 -14.92
CA PRO A 391 5.01 19.02 -13.58
C PRO A 391 4.84 20.31 -12.78
N ILE A 392 4.68 20.13 -11.47
CA ILE A 392 4.66 21.22 -10.48
C ILE A 392 5.91 22.11 -10.59
N ASP A 393 5.72 23.42 -10.49
CA ASP A 393 6.81 24.38 -10.37
C ASP A 393 7.34 24.37 -8.92
N ILE A 394 8.66 24.33 -8.78
CA ILE A 394 9.39 24.31 -7.50
C ILE A 394 10.47 25.40 -7.41
N THR A 395 10.55 26.28 -8.42
CA THR A 395 11.61 27.31 -8.52
C THR A 395 11.63 28.23 -7.30
N GLY A 396 10.46 28.72 -6.86
CA GLY A 396 10.31 29.57 -5.68
C GLY A 396 10.35 28.86 -4.32
N THR A 397 10.45 27.53 -4.26
CA THR A 397 10.31 26.75 -3.01
C THR A 397 11.46 25.79 -2.72
N THR A 398 12.39 25.56 -3.65
CA THR A 398 13.42 24.50 -3.59
C THR A 398 14.24 24.45 -2.28
N GLU A 399 14.53 25.58 -1.63
CA GLU A 399 15.22 25.63 -0.33
C GLU A 399 14.42 25.01 0.84
N ASN A 400 13.09 24.89 0.72
CA ASN A 400 12.22 24.50 1.81
C ASN A 400 12.46 23.05 2.25
N ALA A 401 13.02 22.19 1.40
CA ALA A 401 13.34 20.81 1.75
C ALA A 401 14.25 20.69 2.99
N GLN A 402 15.26 21.56 3.14
CA GLN A 402 16.13 21.55 4.32
C GLN A 402 15.39 22.04 5.58
N LYS A 403 14.47 23.00 5.42
CA LYS A 403 13.62 23.53 6.50
C LYS A 403 12.64 22.44 6.98
N VAL A 404 12.02 21.71 6.05
CA VAL A 404 11.15 20.55 6.26
C VAL A 404 11.89 19.41 6.97
N ILE A 405 13.06 18.98 6.46
CA ILE A 405 13.86 17.90 7.07
C ILE A 405 14.27 18.28 8.50
N LYS A 406 14.76 19.50 8.72
CA LYS A 406 15.14 19.99 10.05
C LYS A 406 13.96 19.95 11.03
N ILE A 407 12.84 20.57 10.68
CA ILE A 407 11.67 20.67 11.58
C ILE A 407 11.03 19.29 11.82
N SER A 408 11.01 18.40 10.82
CA SER A 408 10.55 17.01 11.00
C SER A 408 11.45 16.23 11.94
N ARG A 409 12.78 16.38 11.84
CA ARG A 409 13.74 15.76 12.78
C ARG A 409 13.55 16.29 14.20
N GLU A 410 13.47 17.60 14.37
CA GLU A 410 13.32 18.26 15.68
C GLU A 410 12.02 17.87 16.42
N ARG A 411 10.95 17.52 15.68
CA ARG A 411 9.65 17.14 16.24
C ARG A 411 9.44 15.63 16.39
N TYR A 412 9.90 14.84 15.42
CA TYR A 412 9.47 13.45 15.25
C TYR A 412 10.61 12.43 15.23
N ALA A 413 11.88 12.84 15.28
CA ALA A 413 13.02 11.93 15.34
C ALA A 413 13.73 11.97 16.70
N LYS A 414 14.65 11.01 16.92
CA LYS A 414 15.61 11.02 18.04
C LYS A 414 16.98 10.67 17.49
N ASN A 415 18.04 11.11 18.16
CA ASN A 415 19.39 10.76 17.75
C ASN A 415 19.63 9.25 17.89
N ARG A 416 20.26 8.66 16.87
CA ARG A 416 20.61 7.24 16.77
C ARG A 416 21.28 6.66 18.03
N GLN A 417 22.25 7.36 18.63
CA GLN A 417 22.99 6.83 19.78
C GLN A 417 22.06 6.56 20.98
N GLU A 418 21.12 7.47 21.25
CA GLU A 418 20.13 7.27 22.31
C GLU A 418 19.21 6.07 22.04
N ILE A 419 18.88 5.82 20.77
CA ILE A 419 18.01 4.73 20.35
C ILE A 419 18.75 3.40 20.51
N GLU A 420 20.00 3.32 20.05
CA GLU A 420 20.83 2.12 20.17
C GLU A 420 21.15 1.79 21.65
N GLU A 421 21.39 2.80 22.51
CA GLU A 421 21.45 2.59 23.97
C GLU A 421 20.13 2.01 24.52
N LYS A 422 18.98 2.58 24.17
CA LYS A 422 17.67 2.13 24.67
C LYS A 422 17.33 0.72 24.19
N ILE A 423 17.69 0.38 22.95
CA ILE A 423 17.50 -0.97 22.37
C ILE A 423 18.45 -1.99 23.03
N ALA A 424 19.72 -1.64 23.27
CA ALA A 424 20.66 -2.55 23.96
C ALA A 424 20.31 -2.78 25.43
N ARG A 425 19.70 -1.79 26.12
CA ARG A 425 19.05 -1.97 27.43
C ARG A 425 17.81 -2.88 27.31
N TRP A 426 16.98 -2.72 26.28
CA TRP A 426 15.76 -3.52 26.07
C TRP A 426 16.06 -4.99 25.76
N THR A 427 17.06 -5.29 24.92
CA THR A 427 17.49 -6.67 24.62
C THR A 427 18.12 -7.36 25.83
N GLY A 428 18.65 -6.60 26.79
CA GLY A 428 19.40 -7.11 27.94
C GLY A 428 20.89 -7.31 27.65
N MET A 429 21.41 -6.73 26.56
CA MET A 429 22.85 -6.75 26.24
C MET A 429 23.66 -5.83 27.14
N LEU A 430 23.05 -4.77 27.68
CA LEU A 430 23.63 -3.92 28.72
C LEU A 430 23.14 -4.34 30.10
N THR A 431 24.04 -4.81 30.97
CA THR A 431 23.76 -4.93 32.41
C THR A 431 23.76 -3.54 33.05
N LYS A 432 23.13 -3.38 34.22
CA LYS A 432 23.11 -2.10 34.95
C LYS A 432 24.51 -1.59 35.33
N GLU A 433 25.49 -2.48 35.43
CA GLU A 433 26.88 -2.17 35.78
C GLU A 433 27.72 -1.66 34.60
N SER A 434 27.30 -1.92 33.35
CA SER A 434 28.02 -1.53 32.13
C SER A 434 27.82 -0.06 31.70
N ILE A 435 27.16 0.76 32.53
CA ILE A 435 26.76 2.14 32.18
C ILE A 435 27.77 3.15 32.73
N PRO A 436 28.41 3.99 31.89
CA PRO A 436 29.23 5.11 32.36
C PRO A 436 28.41 6.09 33.21
N ALA A 437 28.91 6.41 34.41
CA ALA A 437 28.15 7.15 35.44
C ALA A 437 27.63 8.54 35.02
N ASN A 438 28.14 9.12 33.93
CA ASN A 438 27.69 10.40 33.39
C ASN A 438 26.27 10.37 32.78
N ASN A 439 25.83 9.25 32.18
CA ASN A 439 24.50 9.20 31.54
C ASN A 439 23.35 9.20 32.57
N VAL A 440 23.55 8.57 33.73
CA VAL A 440 22.57 8.55 34.84
C VAL A 440 22.28 9.97 35.35
N ARG A 441 23.30 10.85 35.39
CA ARG A 441 23.13 12.25 35.81
C ARG A 441 22.26 13.06 34.85
N LYS A 442 22.32 12.82 33.54
CA LYS A 442 21.46 13.49 32.55
C LYS A 442 19.99 13.10 32.70
N GLU A 443 19.66 11.82 32.84
CA GLU A 443 18.26 11.37 33.02
C GLU A 443 17.62 11.96 34.29
N ILE A 444 18.39 12.13 35.37
CA ILE A 444 17.92 12.75 36.63
C ILE A 444 17.71 14.27 36.47
N HIS A 445 18.53 14.95 35.66
CA HIS A 445 18.39 16.39 35.43
C HIS A 445 17.18 16.72 34.54
N LEU A 446 17.00 15.97 33.45
CA LEU A 446 15.85 16.12 32.54
C LEU A 446 14.50 15.97 33.29
N LYS A 447 14.37 14.92 34.11
CA LYS A 447 13.17 14.69 34.93
C LYS A 447 12.91 15.77 35.98
N ARG A 448 13.93 16.52 36.42
CA ARG A 448 13.73 17.70 37.28
C ARG A 448 13.19 18.88 36.48
N SER A 449 13.79 19.19 35.33
CA SER A 449 13.29 20.27 34.46
C SER A 449 11.89 20.02 33.90
N GLU A 450 11.48 18.77 33.70
CA GLU A 450 10.11 18.44 33.29
C GLU A 450 9.09 18.70 34.43
N VAL A 451 9.46 18.45 35.68
CA VAL A 451 8.56 18.66 36.84
C VAL A 451 8.51 20.14 37.26
N GLU A 452 9.64 20.86 37.24
CA GLU A 452 9.71 22.27 37.65
C GLU A 452 8.95 23.21 36.69
N ASN A 453 8.75 22.82 35.43
CA ASN A 453 7.98 23.58 34.46
C ASN A 453 6.44 23.48 34.62
N PHE A 454 5.93 22.57 35.46
CA PHE A 454 4.48 22.35 35.64
C PHE A 454 3.86 23.08 36.85
N VAL A 455 4.63 23.83 37.65
CA VAL A 455 4.13 24.50 38.87
C VAL A 455 4.51 25.98 38.96
N LYS A 456 3.81 26.83 38.18
CA LYS A 456 3.69 28.28 38.45
C LYS A 456 2.28 28.79 38.12
N PRO A 457 1.47 29.18 39.12
CA PRO A 457 0.22 29.90 38.89
C PRO A 457 0.47 31.30 38.30
N SER A 458 -0.41 31.75 37.41
CA SER A 458 -0.38 33.10 36.85
C SER A 458 -0.97 34.13 37.83
N MET A 459 -0.11 34.93 38.45
CA MET A 459 -0.51 36.19 39.09
C MET A 459 0.32 37.34 38.55
N ARG A 460 -0.36 38.31 37.91
CA ARG A 460 0.22 39.66 37.75
C ARG A 460 0.35 40.27 39.13
N LYS A 461 1.50 40.91 39.41
CA LYS A 461 1.62 41.95 40.41
C LYS A 461 2.36 43.13 39.80
N GLU A 462 1.90 44.32 40.14
CA GLU A 462 2.56 45.58 39.80
C GLU A 462 3.81 45.76 40.66
N ALA A 463 4.69 46.67 40.26
CA ALA A 463 6.01 46.82 40.86
C ALA A 463 6.04 47.89 41.96
N THR A 464 6.47 47.52 43.15
CA THR A 464 7.06 48.43 44.15
C THR A 464 8.24 47.76 44.87
N GLU A 465 9.43 48.29 44.61
CA GLU A 465 10.60 48.46 45.49
C GLU A 465 11.16 47.31 46.38
N SER A 466 12.46 47.38 46.63
CA SER A 466 13.20 46.54 47.59
C SER A 466 13.58 47.37 48.82
N PRO A 467 13.85 46.74 49.99
CA PRO A 467 15.27 46.50 50.26
C PRO A 467 15.63 45.20 51.03
N VAL A 468 16.66 44.51 50.50
CA VAL A 468 17.89 44.00 51.19
C VAL A 468 17.83 43.60 52.68
N VAL A 469 18.38 42.41 53.02
CA VAL A 469 19.49 42.18 54.01
C VAL A 469 19.51 40.74 54.60
N LYS A 470 20.72 40.13 54.56
CA LYS A 470 21.25 38.96 55.32
C LYS A 470 20.78 37.52 55.03
N ARG A 471 21.73 36.63 55.34
CA ARG A 471 21.76 35.15 55.22
C ARG A 471 21.71 34.52 56.62
N GLU A 472 21.83 33.19 56.64
CA GLU A 472 22.36 32.31 57.71
C GLU A 472 21.33 31.69 58.69
N THR A 473 21.45 30.43 59.15
CA THR A 473 21.90 29.13 58.56
C THR A 473 21.38 27.98 59.48
N ILE A 474 21.61 26.71 59.10
CA ILE A 474 21.73 25.51 59.99
C ILE A 474 20.43 24.84 60.51
N SER A 475 20.49 23.49 60.61
CA SER A 475 19.56 22.51 61.21
C SER A 475 18.10 22.51 60.72
N LYS A 476 17.48 21.42 60.21
CA LYS A 476 17.69 19.96 60.29
C LYS A 476 17.29 19.32 61.64
N ASP A 477 16.77 18.09 61.55
CA ASP A 477 16.39 17.15 62.63
C ASP A 477 15.08 17.50 63.40
N ILE A 478 14.22 16.58 63.89
CA ILE A 478 14.24 15.09 63.86
C ILE A 478 12.81 14.48 64.05
N TYR A 479 12.56 13.30 63.46
CA TYR A 479 11.53 12.27 63.79
C TYR A 479 10.02 12.61 63.53
N LYS A 480 9.19 11.68 62.99
CA LYS A 480 8.47 10.52 63.59
C LYS A 480 7.49 10.92 64.71
N ASN A 481 6.29 10.33 64.85
CA ASN A 481 5.77 9.05 64.34
C ASN A 481 4.22 9.00 64.39
N GLU A 482 3.56 8.19 63.53
CA GLU A 482 2.34 7.40 63.84
C GLU A 482 1.02 8.14 64.31
N ASN A 483 -0.22 7.61 64.29
CA ASN A 483 -0.85 6.39 63.72
C ASN A 483 -2.41 6.56 63.59
N LEU A 484 -3.11 5.48 63.17
CA LEU A 484 -4.54 5.13 63.47
C LEU A 484 -5.75 5.82 62.73
N ARG A 485 -6.28 5.06 61.75
CA ARG A 485 -7.65 4.45 61.68
C ARG A 485 -8.98 5.23 61.44
N ASN A 486 -9.70 4.72 60.42
CA ASN A 486 -11.12 4.27 60.38
C ASN A 486 -12.32 5.19 60.02
N ASN A 487 -12.78 5.01 58.76
CA ASN A 487 -14.12 4.51 58.34
C ASN A 487 -15.43 5.33 58.49
N PHE A 488 -16.48 4.78 57.84
CA PHE A 488 -17.87 5.25 57.57
C PHE A 488 -17.98 6.24 56.38
N SER A 489 -18.71 6.02 55.25
CA SER A 489 -19.97 5.31 54.89
C SER A 489 -21.26 6.04 55.35
N ASP A 490 -22.33 6.23 54.57
CA ASP A 490 -22.62 5.76 53.19
C ASP A 490 -23.79 6.54 52.48
N ASN A 491 -23.95 6.33 51.16
CA ASN A 491 -25.16 6.43 50.29
C ASN A 491 -26.33 7.47 50.48
N LYS A 492 -26.55 8.32 49.44
CA LYS A 492 -27.79 8.45 48.56
C LYS A 492 -29.21 8.85 49.14
N PRO A 493 -30.27 9.13 48.31
CA PRO A 493 -30.36 9.93 47.05
C PRO A 493 -31.70 10.73 46.80
N ALA A 494 -31.75 11.48 45.67
CA ALA A 494 -32.86 11.61 44.67
C ALA A 494 -34.12 12.54 44.83
N LYS A 495 -34.42 13.25 43.69
CA LYS A 495 -35.74 13.60 43.08
C LYS A 495 -36.70 14.59 43.80
N GLU A 496 -37.69 15.26 43.17
CA GLU A 496 -37.94 15.87 41.83
C GLU A 496 -39.41 16.42 41.83
N SER A 497 -39.72 17.61 41.29
CA SER A 497 -41.08 18.01 40.79
C SER A 497 -41.13 19.46 40.25
N MET A 498 -42.21 19.82 39.55
CA MET A 498 -42.39 21.08 38.78
C MET A 498 -43.40 22.06 39.42
N GLY A 499 -43.34 23.33 39.02
CA GLY A 499 -44.34 24.40 39.25
C GLY A 499 -44.50 25.31 38.03
N ARG A 500 -45.52 26.17 38.00
CA ARG A 500 -45.92 27.03 36.85
C ARG A 500 -45.91 28.53 37.19
N ASP A 501 -46.25 29.34 36.18
CA ASP A 501 -46.92 30.66 36.24
C ASP A 501 -46.07 31.91 36.59
N VAL A 502 -46.36 33.14 36.10
CA VAL A 502 -46.90 33.61 34.79
C VAL A 502 -46.72 35.15 34.65
N ILE A 503 -46.49 35.69 33.44
CA ILE A 503 -46.59 37.13 33.02
C ILE A 503 -45.60 38.15 33.63
N ALA A 504 -45.24 39.30 33.02
CA ALA A 504 -44.83 39.65 31.64
C ALA A 504 -44.33 41.13 31.57
N LYS A 505 -43.57 41.48 30.51
CA LYS A 505 -43.33 42.85 29.98
C LYS A 505 -42.49 43.85 30.82
N SER A 506 -41.84 44.87 30.24
CA SER A 506 -41.69 45.20 28.80
C SER A 506 -40.33 45.79 28.40
N GLU A 507 -39.82 45.32 27.26
CA GLU A 507 -39.22 46.14 26.20
C GLU A 507 -37.80 45.67 25.75
N GLU A 508 -36.90 46.45 25.14
CA GLU A 508 -36.96 47.79 24.48
C GLU A 508 -35.68 47.98 23.59
N SER A 509 -35.44 49.13 22.93
CA SER A 509 -34.38 49.38 21.89
C SER A 509 -33.97 50.88 21.80
N PRO A 510 -33.12 51.40 20.85
CA PRO A 510 -32.45 50.81 19.67
C PRO A 510 -30.95 51.21 19.46
N LYS A 511 -30.43 51.06 18.23
CA LYS A 511 -29.17 51.64 17.69
C LYS A 511 -29.47 52.80 16.73
N ASN A 512 -28.51 53.72 16.50
CA ASN A 512 -27.94 54.13 15.18
C ASN A 512 -27.30 55.55 15.18
N ASP A 513 -26.81 55.94 13.99
CA ASP A 513 -26.38 57.28 13.52
C ASP A 513 -24.91 57.67 13.83
N PHE A 514 -24.10 58.34 13.00
CA PHE A 514 -23.95 58.71 11.56
C PHE A 514 -22.74 59.73 11.54
N PRO A 515 -22.33 60.50 10.49
CA PRO A 515 -22.86 60.69 9.11
C PRO A 515 -21.82 60.66 7.95
N ASN A 516 -22.34 60.61 6.70
CA ASN A 516 -22.02 61.34 5.44
C ASN A 516 -20.55 61.59 4.97
N ASP A 517 -20.22 61.55 3.67
CA ASP A 517 -20.72 62.52 2.66
C ASP A 517 -20.79 62.05 1.18
N ALA A 518 -21.66 62.76 0.41
CA ALA A 518 -21.82 62.99 -1.05
C ALA A 518 -21.18 62.04 -2.14
N ASN A 519 -21.76 61.84 -3.35
CA ASN A 519 -22.80 62.58 -4.08
C ASN A 519 -23.54 61.73 -5.17
N ALA A 520 -24.48 62.34 -5.92
CA ALA A 520 -25.41 61.75 -6.93
C ALA A 520 -24.73 61.17 -8.22
N SER A 521 -25.39 60.47 -9.17
CA SER A 521 -26.81 60.53 -9.61
C SER A 521 -27.39 59.31 -10.40
N THR A 522 -28.72 59.13 -10.28
CA THR A 522 -29.79 58.70 -11.24
C THR A 522 -29.44 58.30 -12.71
N VAL A 523 -30.14 57.42 -13.46
CA VAL A 523 -31.54 56.89 -13.49
C VAL A 523 -31.52 55.41 -13.94
N GLY A 524 -32.18 54.43 -13.28
CA GLY A 524 -33.55 53.90 -13.57
C GLY A 524 -33.56 52.67 -14.52
N GLN A 525 -34.55 51.77 -14.55
CA GLN A 525 -35.83 51.71 -13.80
C GLN A 525 -36.44 50.27 -13.83
N SER A 526 -37.13 49.85 -12.74
CA SER A 526 -38.20 48.80 -12.61
C SER A 526 -38.11 47.47 -13.41
N LEU A 527 -38.00 46.27 -12.78
CA LEU A 527 -39.00 45.52 -11.95
C LEU A 527 -40.14 44.83 -12.76
N PRO A 528 -40.82 43.75 -12.26
CA PRO A 528 -40.60 42.95 -11.03
C PRO A 528 -40.55 41.41 -11.25
N GLU A 529 -40.46 40.65 -10.15
CA GLU A 529 -40.66 39.19 -10.06
C GLU A 529 -42.14 38.77 -10.19
N ILE A 530 -42.42 37.47 -10.42
CA ILE A 530 -43.51 36.73 -9.73
C ILE A 530 -43.31 35.19 -9.81
N LYS A 531 -44.03 34.48 -8.92
CA LYS A 531 -43.81 33.10 -8.44
C LYS A 531 -44.21 31.97 -9.41
N SER A 532 -43.72 30.77 -9.10
CA SER A 532 -44.03 29.46 -9.69
C SER A 532 -45.45 28.92 -9.38
N PRO A 533 -46.00 28.08 -10.28
CA PRO A 533 -46.91 26.98 -9.92
C PRO A 533 -46.45 25.60 -10.48
N GLU A 534 -47.29 24.58 -10.36
CA GLU A 534 -46.99 23.14 -10.49
C GLU A 534 -47.45 22.49 -11.83
N ASN A 535 -47.08 21.22 -12.01
CA ASN A 535 -47.61 20.15 -12.89
C ASN A 535 -48.72 20.44 -13.93
N ILE A 536 -48.54 19.94 -15.17
CA ILE A 536 -49.43 18.97 -15.89
C ILE A 536 -48.83 18.62 -17.27
N GLY A 537 -49.03 17.38 -17.76
CA GLY A 537 -48.54 16.88 -19.06
C GLY A 537 -49.55 16.97 -20.22
N TRP A 538 -49.11 16.70 -21.45
CA TRP A 538 -49.90 16.87 -22.69
C TRP A 538 -49.61 15.79 -23.75
N GLU A 539 -50.62 15.44 -24.55
CA GLU A 539 -50.53 14.54 -25.71
C GLU A 539 -50.91 15.25 -27.04
N SER A 540 -50.33 14.76 -28.14
CA SER A 540 -50.84 14.58 -29.52
C SER A 540 -51.93 15.49 -30.13
N ILE A 541 -51.74 15.90 -31.41
CA ILE A 541 -52.67 15.71 -32.56
C ILE A 541 -52.07 16.24 -33.91
N HIS A 542 -52.50 15.67 -35.05
CA HIS A 542 -52.08 15.99 -36.43
C HIS A 542 -53.04 16.96 -37.19
N PRO A 543 -52.66 17.39 -38.41
CA PRO A 543 -53.60 17.41 -39.55
C PRO A 543 -53.08 16.72 -40.84
N VAL A 544 -53.91 16.62 -41.89
CA VAL A 544 -53.81 15.64 -43.01
C VAL A 544 -54.26 16.19 -44.38
N GLY A 545 -53.68 15.71 -45.50
CA GLY A 545 -54.29 15.66 -46.85
C GLY A 545 -53.56 16.41 -48.00
N PHE A 546 -53.78 16.12 -49.30
CA PHE A 546 -54.62 15.09 -49.97
C PHE A 546 -54.30 14.98 -51.50
N GLU A 547 -54.20 13.76 -52.08
CA GLU A 547 -54.43 13.34 -53.52
C GLU A 547 -53.60 13.97 -54.71
N ARG A 548 -53.39 13.36 -55.90
CA ARG A 548 -53.64 12.01 -56.51
C ARG A 548 -52.69 11.73 -57.73
N ASN A 549 -52.49 10.44 -58.07
CA ASN A 549 -52.04 9.73 -59.31
C ASN A 549 -51.72 10.48 -60.64
N ASP A 550 -50.89 9.96 -61.60
CA ASP A 550 -50.73 8.54 -62.06
C ASP A 550 -49.37 8.20 -62.75
N ASN A 551 -48.98 6.91 -62.72
CA ASN A 551 -48.12 6.12 -63.65
C ASN A 551 -46.77 6.63 -64.24
N LEU A 552 -45.62 6.08 -63.79
CA LEU A 552 -44.82 5.04 -64.52
C LEU A 552 -43.47 4.62 -63.87
N SER A 553 -43.19 3.30 -63.90
CA SER A 553 -41.88 2.59 -63.89
C SER A 553 -40.78 2.83 -62.81
N GLU A 554 -40.53 1.75 -62.05
CA GLU A 554 -39.21 1.21 -61.64
C GLU A 554 -38.16 2.08 -60.89
N LYS A 555 -38.07 1.94 -59.56
CA LYS A 555 -37.28 0.87 -58.88
C LYS A 555 -37.41 0.92 -57.35
N ASN A 556 -37.26 -0.23 -56.70
CA ASN A 556 -37.53 -0.39 -55.28
C ASN A 556 -36.28 -0.10 -54.42
N GLU A 557 -36.37 0.93 -53.59
CA GLU A 557 -35.79 0.92 -52.23
C GLU A 557 -36.96 1.01 -51.26
N ASP A 558 -37.04 0.15 -50.24
CA ASP A 558 -37.86 0.44 -49.06
C ASP A 558 -37.38 -0.29 -47.79
N LYS A 559 -37.92 0.08 -46.63
CA LYS A 559 -37.27 -0.07 -45.32
C LYS A 559 -37.92 -1.09 -44.39
N ALA A 560 -37.05 -1.61 -43.50
CA ALA A 560 -37.31 -1.98 -42.11
C ALA A 560 -38.40 -3.04 -41.80
N GLU A 561 -37.94 -4.23 -41.43
CA GLU A 561 -38.61 -5.09 -40.44
C GLU A 561 -37.86 -5.04 -39.09
N GLU A 562 -38.42 -5.67 -38.06
CA GLU A 562 -38.06 -5.54 -36.64
C GLU A 562 -36.64 -6.05 -36.28
N PRO A 563 -36.02 -5.53 -35.20
CA PRO A 563 -34.69 -5.99 -34.76
C PRO A 563 -34.72 -7.47 -34.35
N PRO A 564 -33.86 -8.34 -34.94
CA PRO A 564 -33.91 -9.77 -34.68
C PRO A 564 -33.48 -10.13 -33.25
N ALA A 565 -34.06 -11.21 -32.73
CA ALA A 565 -33.69 -11.77 -31.43
C ALA A 565 -32.19 -12.10 -31.36
N LYS A 566 -31.61 -12.03 -30.15
CA LYS A 566 -30.19 -12.28 -29.90
C LYS A 566 -29.78 -13.68 -30.36
N ILE A 567 -29.06 -13.76 -31.48
CA ILE A 567 -28.40 -15.00 -31.91
C ILE A 567 -27.15 -15.21 -31.04
N GLU A 568 -27.24 -16.13 -30.07
CA GLU A 568 -26.05 -16.69 -29.45
C GLU A 568 -25.25 -17.44 -30.51
N LYS A 569 -23.99 -17.03 -30.74
CA LYS A 569 -23.10 -17.76 -31.66
C LYS A 569 -22.65 -19.04 -30.99
N GLU A 570 -23.27 -20.16 -31.34
CA GLU A 570 -22.80 -21.49 -30.98
C GLU A 570 -21.32 -21.63 -31.34
N LYS A 571 -20.51 -22.07 -30.37
CA LYS A 571 -19.08 -22.31 -30.58
C LYS A 571 -18.92 -23.63 -31.33
N VAL A 572 -18.83 -23.55 -32.66
CA VAL A 572 -18.57 -24.70 -33.53
C VAL A 572 -17.29 -25.42 -33.07
N LEU A 573 -17.45 -26.64 -32.57
CA LEU A 573 -16.37 -27.53 -32.20
C LEU A 573 -16.00 -28.42 -33.39
N PHE A 574 -14.71 -28.67 -33.57
CA PHE A 574 -14.17 -29.57 -34.59
C PHE A 574 -13.62 -30.82 -33.92
N ASN A 575 -13.93 -31.99 -34.46
CA ASN A 575 -13.32 -33.24 -34.02
C ASN A 575 -11.84 -33.29 -34.48
N SER A 576 -10.96 -33.80 -33.62
CA SER A 576 -9.55 -34.08 -33.89
C SER A 576 -9.11 -35.32 -33.09
N GLU A 577 -7.90 -35.81 -33.32
CA GLU A 577 -7.28 -36.87 -32.52
C GLU A 577 -6.22 -36.26 -31.57
N CYS A 578 -6.03 -36.84 -30.38
CA CYS A 578 -4.96 -36.42 -29.48
C CYS A 578 -3.61 -37.04 -29.87
N ASP A 579 -2.66 -36.23 -30.36
CA ASP A 579 -1.33 -36.67 -30.83
C ASP A 579 -0.48 -37.42 -29.78
N THR A 580 -0.87 -37.39 -28.50
CA THR A 580 -0.18 -38.08 -27.40
C THR A 580 -0.83 -39.40 -26.99
N CYS A 581 -2.13 -39.62 -27.26
CA CYS A 581 -2.85 -40.79 -26.75
C CYS A 581 -3.90 -41.42 -27.70
N GLY A 582 -4.09 -40.88 -28.91
CA GLY A 582 -4.99 -41.45 -29.92
C GLY A 582 -6.49 -41.37 -29.60
N VAL A 583 -6.86 -40.56 -28.61
CA VAL A 583 -8.28 -40.37 -28.21
C VAL A 583 -8.90 -39.25 -29.03
N GLU A 584 -10.10 -39.47 -29.56
CA GLU A 584 -10.90 -38.45 -30.23
C GLU A 584 -11.27 -37.31 -29.26
N ILE A 585 -11.10 -36.07 -29.71
CA ILE A 585 -11.29 -34.84 -28.92
C ILE A 585 -12.03 -33.78 -29.74
N GLN A 586 -12.70 -32.87 -29.04
CA GLN A 586 -13.33 -31.69 -29.64
C GLN A 586 -12.59 -30.41 -29.27
N ILE A 587 -12.28 -29.61 -30.29
CA ILE A 587 -11.48 -28.38 -30.16
C ILE A 587 -12.18 -27.17 -30.80
N PRO A 588 -12.00 -25.94 -30.27
CA PRO A 588 -12.70 -24.74 -30.74
C PRO A 588 -12.04 -24.07 -31.96
N PHE A 589 -11.13 -24.76 -32.64
CA PHE A 589 -10.45 -24.32 -33.85
C PHE A 589 -10.35 -25.48 -34.83
N LYS A 590 -10.37 -25.21 -36.13
CA LYS A 590 -10.23 -26.24 -37.15
C LYS A 590 -8.80 -26.81 -37.12
N PRO A 591 -8.58 -28.14 -37.08
CA PRO A 591 -7.25 -28.71 -37.24
C PRO A 591 -6.63 -28.30 -38.58
N ASP A 592 -5.36 -27.90 -38.56
CA ASP A 592 -4.59 -27.55 -39.77
C ASP A 592 -3.58 -28.64 -40.20
N GLY A 593 -3.25 -29.57 -39.30
CA GLY A 593 -2.27 -30.63 -39.54
C GLY A 593 -0.81 -30.20 -39.36
N GLU A 594 -0.55 -28.95 -38.97
CA GLU A 594 0.79 -28.45 -38.61
C GLU A 594 0.95 -28.29 -37.09
N ARG A 595 -0.12 -27.92 -36.37
CA ARG A 595 -0.12 -27.74 -34.92
C ARG A 595 -0.71 -28.97 -34.22
N PRO A 596 0.01 -29.60 -33.26
CA PRO A 596 -0.47 -30.79 -32.57
C PRO A 596 -1.68 -30.47 -31.69
N THR A 597 -2.65 -31.38 -31.68
CA THR A 597 -3.89 -31.29 -30.91
C THR A 597 -3.86 -32.26 -29.73
N PHE A 598 -4.24 -31.78 -28.55
CA PHE A 598 -4.09 -32.52 -27.28
C PHE A 598 -5.40 -32.60 -26.51
N CYS A 599 -5.64 -33.73 -25.84
CA CYS A 599 -6.68 -33.84 -24.83
C CYS A 599 -6.31 -33.03 -23.57
N LYS A 600 -7.32 -32.78 -22.72
CA LYS A 600 -7.22 -31.90 -21.55
C LYS A 600 -6.09 -32.23 -20.56
N ASP A 601 -5.63 -33.48 -20.53
CA ASP A 601 -4.57 -33.93 -19.62
C ASP A 601 -3.20 -33.99 -20.31
N CYS A 602 -3.09 -34.55 -21.52
CA CYS A 602 -1.85 -34.51 -22.30
C CYS A 602 -1.38 -33.07 -22.59
N LEU A 603 -2.31 -32.12 -22.76
CA LEU A 603 -2.00 -30.70 -22.90
C LEU A 603 -1.21 -30.14 -21.71
N LYS A 604 -1.55 -30.54 -20.48
CA LYS A 604 -0.87 -30.06 -19.25
C LYS A 604 0.56 -30.58 -19.20
N ASP A 605 0.77 -31.84 -19.56
CA ASP A 605 2.11 -32.46 -19.51
C ASP A 605 3.01 -31.97 -20.67
N TYR A 606 2.43 -31.67 -21.84
CA TYR A 606 3.13 -30.96 -22.91
C TYR A 606 3.55 -29.54 -22.48
N GLN A 607 2.66 -28.77 -21.85
CA GLN A 607 2.98 -27.45 -21.29
C GLN A 607 4.08 -27.52 -20.21
N ARG A 608 4.02 -28.52 -19.31
CA ARG A 608 5.06 -28.79 -18.30
C ARG A 608 6.42 -29.14 -18.92
N ALA A 609 6.43 -29.87 -20.03
CA ALA A 609 7.66 -30.21 -20.74
C ALA A 609 8.32 -28.95 -21.35
N ILE A 610 7.55 -28.10 -22.03
CA ILE A 610 8.04 -26.83 -22.60
C ILE A 610 8.61 -25.91 -21.51
N ALA A 611 7.91 -25.76 -20.38
CA ALA A 611 8.35 -24.91 -19.28
C ALA A 611 9.70 -25.35 -18.68
N ARG A 612 10.02 -26.65 -18.69
CA ARG A 612 11.33 -27.17 -18.24
C ARG A 612 12.44 -26.78 -19.22
N VAL A 613 12.24 -27.01 -20.53
CA VAL A 613 13.23 -26.68 -21.57
C VAL A 613 13.53 -25.17 -21.58
N GLN A 614 12.50 -24.32 -21.45
CA GLN A 614 12.68 -22.87 -21.36
C GLN A 614 13.47 -22.43 -20.12
N ASN A 615 13.30 -23.10 -18.98
CA ASN A 615 14.08 -22.83 -17.77
C ASN A 615 15.54 -23.28 -17.92
N GLU A 616 15.81 -24.45 -18.51
CA GLU A 616 17.16 -24.94 -18.78
C GLU A 616 17.93 -24.02 -19.76
N GLU A 617 17.26 -23.52 -20.80
CA GLU A 617 17.83 -22.48 -21.68
C GLU A 617 18.15 -21.19 -20.92
N ASN A 618 17.26 -20.74 -20.04
CA ASN A 618 17.44 -19.51 -19.28
C ASN A 618 18.55 -19.63 -18.23
N GLU A 619 18.75 -20.80 -17.61
CA GLU A 619 19.93 -21.07 -16.78
C GLU A 619 21.23 -21.05 -17.59
N ASN A 620 21.28 -21.71 -18.75
CA ASN A 620 22.47 -21.69 -19.60
C ASN A 620 22.83 -20.27 -20.06
N LYS A 621 21.84 -19.45 -20.45
CA LYS A 621 22.04 -18.03 -20.79
C LYS A 621 22.65 -17.25 -19.62
N ARG A 622 22.16 -17.47 -18.38
CA ARG A 622 22.71 -16.85 -17.15
C ARG A 622 24.14 -17.28 -16.82
N ARG A 623 24.49 -18.55 -17.05
CA ARG A 623 25.86 -19.07 -16.83
C ARG A 623 26.87 -18.46 -17.79
N ILE A 624 26.48 -18.22 -19.05
CA ILE A 624 27.35 -17.60 -20.06
C ILE A 624 27.64 -16.12 -19.75
N SER A 625 26.68 -15.37 -19.18
CA SER A 625 26.85 -13.96 -18.81
C SER A 625 27.67 -13.70 -17.53
N GLY A 626 28.12 -14.74 -16.82
CA GLY A 626 28.66 -14.60 -15.46
C GLY A 626 30.17 -14.39 -15.32
N ASN A 627 30.95 -14.34 -16.40
CA ASN A 627 32.41 -14.52 -16.34
C ASN A 627 33.22 -13.34 -16.91
N SER A 628 32.98 -12.12 -16.41
CA SER A 628 33.81 -10.94 -16.66
C SER A 628 33.62 -9.90 -15.54
N GLY A 629 34.60 -9.73 -14.66
CA GLY A 629 34.55 -8.74 -13.57
C GLY A 629 35.51 -9.01 -12.41
N ASP A 630 36.70 -8.42 -12.52
CA ASP A 630 37.54 -7.86 -11.44
C ASP A 630 37.73 -8.64 -10.12
N ALA A 631 38.96 -9.15 -9.92
CA ALA A 631 39.50 -9.52 -8.61
C ALA A 631 40.71 -8.63 -8.28
N ALA A 632 40.62 -7.78 -7.26
CA ALA A 632 41.68 -6.85 -6.89
C ALA A 632 41.84 -6.64 -5.36
N SER A 633 43.04 -6.97 -4.87
CA SER A 633 43.66 -6.54 -3.59
C SER A 633 43.15 -7.11 -2.25
N ASN A 634 44.13 -7.29 -1.35
CA ASN A 634 44.07 -7.45 0.12
C ASN A 634 43.50 -8.78 0.69
N GLY A 635 44.13 -9.46 1.66
CA GLY A 635 45.51 -9.33 2.19
C GLY A 635 45.62 -9.49 3.71
N ALA A 636 46.21 -10.61 4.16
CA ALA A 636 46.56 -10.94 5.56
C ALA A 636 45.35 -11.12 6.52
N ASP A 637 45.38 -11.94 7.60
CA ASP A 637 46.33 -12.97 8.05
C ASP A 637 45.61 -13.98 9.01
N VAL A 638 46.37 -14.88 9.66
CA VAL A 638 46.06 -15.76 10.83
C VAL A 638 45.96 -17.27 10.55
N LYS A 639 47.13 -17.90 10.65
CA LYS A 639 47.52 -19.15 11.36
C LYS A 639 46.58 -20.39 11.43
N LYS A 640 47.24 -21.53 11.18
CA LYS A 640 46.83 -22.94 11.39
C LYS A 640 46.87 -23.36 12.90
N GLU A 641 46.71 -24.61 13.40
CA GLU A 641 46.87 -26.02 12.91
C GLU A 641 45.86 -26.97 13.60
N ASP A 642 45.34 -28.08 13.03
CA ASP A 642 45.37 -28.58 11.63
C ASP A 642 43.99 -29.16 11.18
N SER A 643 43.61 -30.45 11.10
CA SER A 643 44.31 -31.75 11.26
C SER A 643 43.72 -32.92 10.43
N TYR A 644 44.63 -33.78 9.94
CA TYR A 644 44.50 -35.18 9.48
C TYR A 644 43.35 -35.62 8.53
N ARG A 645 43.68 -35.75 7.23
CA ARG A 645 43.08 -36.76 6.31
C ARG A 645 44.16 -37.34 5.37
N PRO A 646 44.22 -38.67 5.14
CA PRO A 646 45.15 -39.28 4.19
C PRO A 646 44.66 -39.17 2.73
N ASN A 647 45.61 -39.21 1.79
CA ASN A 647 45.36 -39.15 0.35
C ASN A 647 44.81 -40.48 -0.22
N PHE A 648 44.06 -40.38 -1.32
CA PHE A 648 44.23 -41.33 -2.42
C PHE A 648 44.15 -40.60 -3.78
N SER A 649 44.96 -41.03 -4.73
CA SER A 649 45.25 -40.29 -5.97
C SER A 649 44.71 -41.00 -7.21
N GLY A 650 44.05 -40.25 -8.10
CA GLY A 650 43.65 -40.74 -9.42
C GLY A 650 43.28 -39.59 -10.35
N LYS A 651 44.17 -39.24 -11.29
CA LYS A 651 43.83 -38.34 -12.40
C LYS A 651 42.95 -39.09 -13.42
N ILE A 652 41.89 -38.45 -13.87
CA ILE A 652 41.32 -38.70 -15.22
C ILE A 652 41.27 -37.33 -15.91
N GLU A 653 42.02 -37.19 -16.99
CA GLU A 653 42.02 -36.00 -17.84
C GLU A 653 40.94 -36.17 -18.91
N THR A 654 40.15 -35.13 -19.17
CA THR A 654 39.07 -35.13 -20.17
C THR A 654 39.21 -33.93 -21.10
N GLU A 655 39.73 -34.17 -22.31
CA GLU A 655 39.79 -33.16 -23.37
C GLU A 655 38.37 -32.77 -23.85
N GLN A 656 38.06 -31.48 -23.87
CA GLN A 656 36.87 -30.98 -24.56
C GLN A 656 37.16 -30.82 -26.06
N ARG A 657 36.62 -31.71 -26.90
CA ARG A 657 36.65 -31.53 -28.36
C ARG A 657 35.47 -30.67 -28.83
N VAL A 658 35.75 -29.41 -29.16
CA VAL A 658 34.79 -28.52 -29.80
C VAL A 658 34.72 -28.82 -31.30
N TYR A 659 33.51 -29.03 -31.84
CA TYR A 659 33.29 -29.18 -33.28
C TYR A 659 33.19 -27.80 -33.96
N GLN A 660 33.99 -27.57 -35.00
CA GLN A 660 33.86 -26.41 -35.89
C GLN A 660 33.38 -26.86 -37.28
N PRO A 661 32.25 -26.33 -37.80
CA PRO A 661 31.87 -26.49 -39.19
C PRO A 661 32.92 -25.90 -40.14
N LYS A 662 33.21 -26.57 -41.27
CA LYS A 662 34.23 -26.13 -42.24
C LYS A 662 33.71 -25.22 -43.35
N GLU A 663 32.39 -24.97 -43.42
CA GLU A 663 31.76 -24.22 -44.50
C GLU A 663 30.91 -23.06 -43.94
N ARG A 664 30.80 -21.97 -44.72
CA ARG A 664 30.02 -20.79 -44.34
C ARG A 664 28.53 -21.01 -44.68
N PRO A 665 27.59 -20.58 -43.81
CA PRO A 665 26.17 -20.65 -44.14
C PRO A 665 25.84 -19.78 -45.36
N LEU A 666 24.99 -20.32 -46.25
CA LEU A 666 24.50 -19.61 -47.45
C LEU A 666 23.51 -18.50 -47.07
N SER A 667 23.36 -17.53 -47.97
CA SER A 667 22.46 -16.39 -47.77
C SER A 667 21.00 -16.72 -48.17
N LEU A 668 20.04 -16.01 -47.56
CA LEU A 668 18.60 -16.23 -47.75
C LEU A 668 18.08 -16.06 -49.19
N SER A 669 18.87 -15.49 -50.10
CA SER A 669 18.55 -15.39 -51.53
C SER A 669 18.86 -16.67 -52.33
N GLN A 670 19.52 -17.66 -51.72
CA GLN A 670 20.01 -18.87 -52.40
C GLN A 670 19.17 -20.12 -52.12
N THR A 671 18.24 -20.07 -51.16
CA THR A 671 17.42 -21.21 -50.73
C THR A 671 16.13 -21.42 -51.54
N THR A 672 15.73 -20.45 -52.37
CA THR A 672 14.39 -20.38 -53.01
C THR A 672 14.10 -21.43 -54.10
N PHE A 673 15.07 -22.30 -54.44
CA PHE A 673 14.96 -23.25 -55.57
C PHE A 673 15.21 -24.72 -55.21
N MET A 674 15.21 -25.09 -53.92
CA MET A 674 15.41 -26.49 -53.50
C MET A 674 14.08 -27.20 -53.20
N ALA A 675 13.68 -28.13 -54.08
CA ALA A 675 12.49 -28.96 -53.90
C ALA A 675 12.69 -30.03 -52.80
N PRO A 676 11.66 -30.34 -51.97
CA PRO A 676 11.77 -31.31 -50.89
C PRO A 676 11.92 -32.75 -51.41
N ARG A 677 12.84 -33.52 -50.81
CA ARG A 677 13.02 -34.96 -51.10
C ARG A 677 11.98 -35.79 -50.33
N LYS A 678 11.29 -36.69 -51.02
CA LYS A 678 10.42 -37.70 -50.39
C LYS A 678 11.26 -38.71 -49.59
N ILE A 679 10.84 -38.98 -48.36
CA ILE A 679 11.34 -40.11 -47.54
C ILE A 679 10.33 -41.26 -47.64
N LYS A 680 10.82 -42.51 -47.65
CA LYS A 680 9.98 -43.71 -47.76
C LYS A 680 9.59 -44.26 -46.38
N ASN A 681 8.36 -44.75 -46.26
CA ASN A 681 7.98 -45.62 -45.14
C ASN A 681 8.67 -46.98 -45.26
N MET A 682 9.08 -47.56 -44.13
CA MET A 682 9.41 -48.97 -43.98
C MET A 682 8.82 -49.50 -42.67
N SER A 683 8.35 -50.75 -42.68
CA SER A 683 7.49 -51.34 -41.65
C SER A 683 8.22 -52.29 -40.69
N ALA A 684 7.82 -52.23 -39.42
CA ALA A 684 7.74 -53.31 -38.42
C ALA A 684 8.70 -54.52 -38.47
N GLY A 685 9.43 -54.75 -37.37
CA GLY A 685 9.91 -56.10 -37.01
C GLY A 685 11.03 -56.15 -35.94
N ARG A 686 10.84 -57.02 -34.93
CA ARG A 686 11.81 -57.40 -33.86
C ARG A 686 12.08 -56.29 -32.82
N GLU A 687 12.37 -56.56 -31.53
CA GLU A 687 12.41 -57.81 -30.75
C GLU A 687 12.13 -57.48 -29.26
N LEU A 688 11.01 -57.94 -28.67
CA LEU A 688 10.61 -57.55 -27.29
C LEU A 688 11.08 -58.50 -26.17
N SER A 689 11.82 -59.56 -26.50
CA SER A 689 12.29 -60.58 -25.54
C SER A 689 13.34 -60.05 -24.56
N LYS A 690 14.41 -59.42 -25.07
CA LYS A 690 15.56 -58.94 -24.26
C LYS A 690 15.20 -57.88 -23.22
N LEU A 691 14.09 -57.16 -23.39
CA LEU A 691 13.61 -56.19 -22.40
C LEU A 691 12.98 -56.86 -21.17
N LYS A 692 12.37 -58.05 -21.31
CA LYS A 692 11.75 -58.74 -20.17
C LYS A 692 12.78 -59.33 -19.20
N GLU A 693 13.85 -59.95 -19.71
CA GLU A 693 14.93 -60.49 -18.88
C GLU A 693 15.61 -59.45 -17.98
N ILE A 694 15.68 -58.19 -18.45
CA ILE A 694 16.26 -57.06 -17.70
C ILE A 694 15.31 -56.59 -16.59
N ILE A 695 13.99 -56.62 -16.85
CA ILE A 695 12.96 -56.21 -15.87
C ILE A 695 12.84 -57.26 -14.75
N GLU A 696 12.87 -58.55 -15.07
CA GLU A 696 12.77 -59.62 -14.07
C GLU A 696 14.00 -59.67 -13.14
N LYS A 697 15.21 -59.46 -13.66
CA LYS A 697 16.45 -59.43 -12.84
C LYS A 697 16.48 -58.30 -11.80
N ASN A 698 15.83 -57.17 -12.06
CA ASN A 698 15.76 -56.05 -11.10
C ASN A 698 14.69 -56.23 -10.02
N ASN A 699 13.80 -57.22 -10.14
CA ASN A 699 12.72 -57.48 -9.18
C ASN A 699 13.05 -58.62 -8.18
N GLN A 700 14.23 -59.24 -8.26
CA GLN A 700 14.71 -60.27 -7.32
C GLN A 700 15.82 -59.79 -6.37
N SER A 701 15.97 -58.47 -6.22
CA SER A 701 16.99 -57.83 -5.37
C SER A 701 16.41 -56.77 -4.42
N LYS A 702 15.21 -57.05 -3.90
CA LYS A 702 14.56 -56.39 -2.75
C LYS A 702 13.87 -57.43 -1.87
#